data_AF-A0A139IGI6-F1
#
_entry.id   AF-A0A139IGI6-F1
#
_cell.length_a   1.000
_cell.length_b   1.000
_cell.length_c   1.000
_cell.angle_alpha   90.00
_cell.angle_beta   90.00
_cell.angle_gamma   90.00
#
_symmetry.space_group_name_H-M   'P 1'
#
loop_
_entity.id
_entity.type
_entity.pdbx_description
1 polymer ?
#
loop_
_entity_poly.entity_id
_entity_poly.type
_entity_poly.pdbx_seq_one_letter_code
_entity_poly.pdbx_strand_id
1 'polypeptide(L)'
;MPSPTLVEQLSHYVLDGFWQLGNCFNCFPKTPSLKINGRSFKILRLLGEGGFSYVYLVQSPGDPTLYALKKIRCPFGQESVAQALKEVEAYSLFAPHPNIIHALDHSVESERGDPSNKTVYILLPYYRRGNLQDAINANLVNRARFPERRLMVLFLGVCRALKAMHQYRVKGAPGGEASRKKAKKVRPDAEAEEGTVHANQSRRRSQRGDDDDDDAQAPLMDGEVMAAQEGVAEGGMRSYAHRDIKPGNIMISDTGTQPILMDLGSLAPSPTPITSRALALQVQDQAAEHSTMPYRAPELFDVKTGSVIDTKVDIWSLGCTLYACLVGKSPFEARSEETGGSLSLCVLGGDWRFPDEGPAEAKRGKQRVSDVGTAGPREDSISEGVKEVVRKCLVVEAEHRPDIDQVISMVEEVVAALPSGDDGEAARMPTLTLTPTPTFPFAFAIPFAAPHRRPNGVPNAPGTHVLYTVSSYSFETHSKSTELRVLSVESGESQALGKDDDISDLNWLHDATFACLQAEKDGTTSLRIASVPAAVPEPKLRQSHSYIAGNIPAPASNLKLKQLDEHNYAVVVSAPVSPDAAFYNPEKAAKTHSTAKLYSSLYVRHWDKWSTKEKNALWYGQISRKSHRAKFTLSHLSNAIPEGLECPIQPFGGTDHFDLSKNAIIFVSKDPHVNPALNTTENVYIVQVGDWASKKTSLLQQVIVPGFQGAASSPVFSQDGTKAAFLMMKTRGYEADKNHIWVIPDLSGPNLTPLRAFAETEMGDWDRSPASIVWSCDGRHLLATAEEYGTGKLFQISGDLARQEPRILTHRGYIADVRPLPDGRIFVTGSSLSDNSFYAIVDPLIAPHPGRPHTDALLAWTHSNSQDGRKFGLNPGQISSIWTPASNPRINEEVHSIVVYPSNYDRTQTYPVAYLIHGGPQGAWGDSWSTRWNPAVFAEQGYIVIAINPTGSTGYGQAFTDAIRRNWGGDPYQDIVNVFDWAKANIPEADHNRAVALGASYGGYMMNWIQGHDLGRQFKALVCHDGITSFTGGMLATEELYFPFYDLGGTPWYDPGFKPAPGEPESAAAAAQSHANFGASSTSAWRQWDPSEHFANWSTPQLVIHSSKDYRLTIAEGLTAFNVLQARGVESKFLTFPDENHWVLKPENSLVWHKVVLNWINHYAGLPPYAEEDENSDEFFGGLRESEEIVEMEGSGMVST
;
A
#
# COMPACT_ATOMS: atom_id res chain seq x y z
N MET A 1 16.34 -19.05 -39.00
CA MET A 1 15.74 -19.61 -37.75
C MET A 1 14.75 -18.57 -37.25
N PRO A 2 13.60 -18.94 -36.68
CA PRO A 2 12.72 -17.95 -36.10
C PRO A 2 13.37 -17.37 -34.83
N SER A 3 13.27 -16.07 -34.65
CA SER A 3 13.60 -15.36 -33.42
C SER A 3 12.77 -15.92 -32.25
N PRO A 4 13.34 -16.04 -31.04
CA PRO A 4 12.57 -16.47 -29.89
C PRO A 4 11.51 -15.40 -29.59
N THR A 5 10.30 -15.85 -29.30
CA THR A 5 9.18 -14.93 -29.06
C THR A 5 9.26 -14.36 -27.64
N LEU A 6 8.70 -13.18 -27.41
CA LEU A 6 8.60 -12.52 -26.09
C LEU A 6 8.06 -13.45 -24.98
N VAL A 7 7.32 -14.48 -25.38
CA VAL A 7 6.75 -15.54 -24.53
C VAL A 7 7.82 -16.49 -23.99
N GLU A 8 8.89 -16.76 -24.72
CA GLU A 8 9.99 -17.62 -24.29
C GLU A 8 10.92 -16.89 -23.31
N GLN A 9 11.17 -15.58 -23.51
CA GLN A 9 11.90 -14.75 -22.55
C GLN A 9 11.15 -14.56 -21.23
N LEU A 10 9.82 -14.41 -21.27
CA LEU A 10 8.98 -14.30 -20.06
C LEU A 10 8.86 -15.61 -19.27
N SER A 11 9.00 -16.77 -19.93
CA SER A 11 8.87 -18.08 -19.28
C SER A 11 10.01 -18.37 -18.28
N HIS A 12 11.23 -17.90 -18.57
CA HIS A 12 12.39 -18.09 -17.68
C HIS A 12 12.33 -17.26 -16.39
N TYR A 13 11.74 -16.06 -16.42
CA TYR A 13 11.54 -15.23 -15.21
C TYR A 13 10.43 -15.76 -14.29
N VAL A 14 9.40 -16.40 -14.86
CA VAL A 14 8.28 -16.95 -14.10
C VAL A 14 8.69 -18.24 -13.39
N LEU A 15 9.47 -19.11 -14.04
CA LEU A 15 9.95 -20.37 -13.44
C LEU A 15 10.88 -20.18 -12.24
N ASP A 16 11.71 -19.14 -12.22
CA ASP A 16 12.57 -18.80 -11.06
C ASP A 16 11.79 -18.29 -9.84
N GLY A 17 10.65 -17.64 -10.09
CA GLY A 17 9.68 -17.26 -9.05
C GLY A 17 8.99 -18.47 -8.41
N PHE A 18 8.73 -19.53 -9.17
CA PHE A 18 8.16 -20.78 -8.64
C PHE A 18 9.15 -21.56 -7.77
N TRP A 19 10.45 -21.50 -8.08
CA TRP A 19 11.48 -22.19 -7.27
C TRP A 19 11.68 -21.58 -5.88
N GLN A 20 11.41 -20.28 -5.70
CA GLN A 20 11.44 -19.66 -4.38
C GLN A 20 10.27 -20.09 -3.48
N LEU A 21 9.13 -20.46 -4.06
CA LEU A 21 7.93 -20.88 -3.32
C LEU A 21 7.98 -22.37 -2.91
N GLY A 22 8.75 -23.20 -3.60
CA GLY A 22 8.81 -24.66 -3.39
C GLY A 22 9.60 -25.15 -2.16
N ASN A 23 10.40 -24.31 -1.50
CA ASN A 23 11.21 -24.72 -0.34
C ASN A 23 10.61 -24.37 1.04
N CYS A 24 9.33 -23.97 1.09
CA CYS A 24 8.62 -23.62 2.32
C CYS A 24 7.58 -24.68 2.77
N PHE A 25 7.74 -25.94 2.37
CA PHE A 25 6.92 -27.05 2.89
C PHE A 25 7.78 -28.19 3.45
N ASN A 26 8.12 -28.11 4.74
CA ASN A 26 8.03 -29.22 5.72
C ASN A 26 8.58 -28.80 7.11
N CYS A 27 7.69 -28.84 8.11
CA CYS A 27 7.87 -28.96 9.56
C CYS A 27 9.27 -28.69 10.19
N PHE A 28 9.37 -27.73 11.12
CA PHE A 28 10.58 -27.39 11.92
C PHE A 28 11.32 -28.62 12.51
N PRO A 29 12.65 -28.55 12.81
CA PRO A 29 13.55 -27.39 12.81
C PRO A 29 14.85 -27.63 12.03
N LYS A 30 15.28 -26.68 11.19
CA LYS A 30 16.69 -26.37 10.92
C LYS A 30 16.75 -25.17 10.00
N THR A 31 17.38 -24.11 10.48
CA THR A 31 17.83 -23.01 9.65
C THR A 31 18.53 -23.58 8.41
N PRO A 32 18.21 -23.11 7.17
CA PRO A 32 18.76 -23.70 5.97
C PRO A 32 20.29 -23.71 6.02
N SER A 33 20.88 -24.91 5.98
CA SER A 33 22.31 -25.09 5.94
C SER A 33 22.75 -25.28 4.49
N LEU A 34 23.54 -24.34 3.96
CA LEU A 34 24.13 -24.42 2.63
C LEU A 34 25.46 -25.20 2.71
N LYS A 35 25.84 -25.93 1.66
CA LYS A 35 27.16 -26.54 1.53
C LYS A 35 27.95 -25.88 0.41
N ILE A 36 29.12 -25.31 0.73
CA ILE A 36 30.04 -24.76 -0.26
C ILE A 36 31.30 -25.62 -0.20
N ASN A 37 31.65 -26.29 -1.31
CA ASN A 37 32.81 -27.19 -1.44
C ASN A 37 32.99 -28.15 -0.24
N GLY A 38 31.89 -28.69 0.29
CA GLY A 38 31.87 -29.65 1.40
C GLY A 38 31.83 -29.03 2.80
N ARG A 39 31.93 -27.71 2.95
CA ARG A 39 31.75 -26.99 4.22
C ARG A 39 30.31 -26.54 4.39
N SER A 40 29.71 -26.85 5.54
CA SER A 40 28.34 -26.41 5.85
C SER A 40 28.33 -25.03 6.48
N PHE A 41 27.43 -24.18 6.02
CA PHE A 41 27.20 -22.82 6.51
C PHE A 41 25.72 -22.65 6.88
N LYS A 42 25.46 -22.10 8.05
CA LYS A 42 24.13 -21.72 8.52
C LYS A 42 23.89 -20.26 8.13
N ILE A 43 22.79 -19.98 7.45
CA ILE A 43 22.37 -18.61 7.14
C ILE A 43 21.83 -17.97 8.42
N LEU A 44 22.37 -16.80 8.78
CA LEU A 44 21.96 -16.05 9.98
C LEU A 44 20.98 -14.93 9.64
N ARG A 45 21.28 -14.13 8.62
CA ARG A 45 20.42 -13.03 8.12
C ARG A 45 20.83 -12.60 6.71
N LEU A 46 19.97 -11.88 6.01
CA LEU A 46 20.32 -11.17 4.76
C LEU A 46 21.10 -9.88 5.11
N LEU A 47 22.16 -9.58 4.36
CA LEU A 47 22.97 -8.37 4.47
C LEU A 47 22.67 -7.36 3.35
N GLY A 48 22.22 -7.83 2.17
CA GLY A 48 21.82 -6.98 1.04
C GLY A 48 21.27 -7.79 -0.14
N GLU A 49 20.45 -7.15 -0.98
CA GLU A 49 19.81 -7.75 -2.16
C GLU A 49 19.93 -6.82 -3.37
N GLY A 50 20.16 -7.39 -4.55
CA GLY A 50 20.08 -6.75 -5.86
C GLY A 50 19.45 -7.72 -6.87
N GLY A 51 19.08 -7.23 -8.06
CA GLY A 51 18.16 -7.91 -8.99
C GLY A 51 18.34 -9.42 -9.21
N PHE A 52 19.58 -9.92 -9.22
CA PHE A 52 19.88 -11.37 -9.30
C PHE A 52 20.92 -11.84 -8.26
N SER A 53 21.29 -11.00 -7.29
CA SER A 53 22.38 -11.25 -6.33
C SER A 53 21.94 -10.96 -4.89
N TYR A 54 22.20 -11.91 -3.99
CA TYR A 54 21.87 -11.83 -2.57
C TYR A 54 23.11 -11.98 -1.73
N VAL A 55 23.31 -11.17 -0.69
CA VAL A 55 24.42 -11.31 0.24
C VAL A 55 23.89 -11.71 1.61
N TYR A 56 24.28 -12.87 2.12
CA TYR A 56 23.85 -13.38 3.42
C TYR A 56 24.98 -13.35 4.44
N LEU A 57 24.66 -13.10 5.71
CA LEU A 57 25.55 -13.39 6.82
C LEU A 57 25.45 -14.88 7.14
N VAL A 58 26.59 -15.58 7.10
CA VAL A 58 26.64 -17.02 7.33
C VAL A 58 27.71 -17.41 8.34
N GLN A 59 27.52 -18.54 9.00
CA GLN A 59 28.45 -19.07 10.00
C GLN A 59 28.58 -20.59 9.84
N SER A 60 29.79 -21.13 9.93
CA SER A 60 29.97 -22.58 9.92
C SER A 60 29.66 -23.17 11.29
N PRO A 61 28.91 -24.29 11.39
CA PRO A 61 28.63 -24.93 12.68
C PRO A 61 29.93 -25.29 13.43
N GLY A 62 30.15 -24.68 14.59
CA GLY A 62 31.35 -24.89 15.42
C GLY A 62 32.47 -23.87 15.22
N ASP A 63 32.35 -22.95 14.24
CA ASP A 63 33.27 -21.82 14.05
C ASP A 63 32.56 -20.50 14.42
N PRO A 64 33.04 -19.74 15.43
CA PRO A 64 32.44 -18.45 15.78
C PRO A 64 32.67 -17.37 14.69
N THR A 65 33.52 -17.63 13.71
CA THR A 65 33.82 -16.69 12.61
C THR A 65 32.59 -16.48 11.72
N LEU A 66 32.33 -15.21 11.41
CA LEU A 66 31.24 -14.79 10.53
C LEU A 66 31.77 -14.57 9.11
N TYR A 67 30.97 -14.93 8.12
CA TYR A 67 31.29 -14.78 6.71
C TYR A 67 30.13 -14.11 5.98
N ALA A 68 30.44 -13.40 4.90
CA ALA A 68 29.45 -12.90 3.96
C ALA A 68 29.35 -13.87 2.78
N LEU A 69 28.15 -14.23 2.34
CA LEU A 69 27.91 -15.16 1.27
C LEU A 69 27.10 -14.49 0.17
N LYS A 70 27.74 -14.19 -0.97
CA LYS A 70 27.07 -13.67 -2.17
C LYS A 70 26.52 -14.85 -2.98
N LYS A 71 25.23 -14.84 -3.29
CA LYS A 71 24.49 -15.82 -4.11
C LYS A 71 24.02 -15.11 -5.36
N ILE A 72 24.52 -15.51 -6.53
CA ILE A 72 24.17 -14.95 -7.84
C ILE A 72 23.37 -16.01 -8.60
N ARG A 73 22.15 -15.67 -9.01
CA ARG A 73 21.31 -16.54 -9.86
C ARG A 73 21.62 -16.26 -11.33
N CYS A 74 21.74 -17.32 -12.14
CA CYS A 74 22.04 -17.23 -13.56
C CYS A 74 20.91 -17.87 -14.40
N PRO A 75 19.77 -17.18 -14.58
CA PRO A 75 18.58 -17.75 -15.24
C PRO A 75 18.63 -17.72 -16.78
N PHE A 76 19.60 -17.03 -17.41
CA PHE A 76 19.65 -16.84 -18.89
C PHE A 76 20.73 -17.69 -19.57
N GLY A 77 20.90 -18.95 -19.15
CA GLY A 77 21.83 -19.87 -19.81
C GLY A 77 23.32 -19.53 -19.61
N GLN A 78 24.19 -20.00 -20.52
CA GLN A 78 25.65 -19.97 -20.35
C GLN A 78 26.25 -18.57 -20.19
N GLU A 79 25.62 -17.53 -20.77
CA GLU A 79 26.14 -16.16 -20.76
C GLU A 79 26.08 -15.52 -19.36
N SER A 80 24.93 -15.66 -18.67
CA SER A 80 24.77 -15.18 -17.28
C SER A 80 25.71 -15.89 -16.29
N VAL A 81 25.99 -17.18 -16.53
CA VAL A 81 26.97 -17.95 -15.76
C VAL A 81 28.40 -17.47 -16.05
N ALA A 82 28.71 -17.18 -17.31
CA ALA A 82 30.01 -16.64 -17.70
C ALA A 82 30.26 -15.27 -17.04
N GLN A 83 29.24 -14.40 -16.96
CA GLN A 83 29.35 -13.11 -16.28
C GLN A 83 29.56 -13.26 -14.76
N ALA A 84 28.81 -14.14 -14.09
CA ALA A 84 29.01 -14.42 -12.67
C ALA A 84 30.40 -15.04 -12.38
N LEU A 85 30.91 -15.86 -13.28
CA LEU A 85 32.27 -16.43 -13.17
C LEU A 85 33.37 -15.39 -13.41
N LYS A 86 33.16 -14.37 -14.26
CA LYS A 86 34.09 -13.23 -14.37
C LYS A 86 34.25 -12.50 -13.04
N GLU A 87 33.15 -12.32 -12.29
CA GLU A 87 33.22 -11.69 -10.96
C GLU A 87 34.02 -12.56 -9.96
N VAL A 88 33.82 -13.88 -9.97
CA VAL A 88 34.61 -14.84 -9.16
C VAL A 88 36.09 -14.77 -9.49
N GLU A 89 36.43 -14.68 -10.78
CA GLU A 89 37.80 -14.53 -11.25
C GLU A 89 38.40 -13.20 -10.77
N ALA A 90 37.64 -12.10 -10.83
CA ALA A 90 38.07 -10.79 -10.36
C ALA A 90 38.50 -10.79 -8.88
N TYR A 91 37.75 -11.46 -8.00
CA TYR A 91 38.13 -11.64 -6.58
C TYR A 91 39.42 -12.44 -6.37
N SER A 92 39.87 -13.18 -7.38
CA SER A 92 41.09 -13.98 -7.33
C SER A 92 42.30 -13.26 -7.94
N LEU A 93 42.08 -12.31 -8.85
CA LEU A 93 43.17 -11.63 -9.60
C LEU A 93 44.15 -10.89 -8.69
N PHE A 94 43.64 -10.15 -7.71
CA PHE A 94 44.43 -9.25 -6.87
C PHE A 94 44.81 -9.86 -5.51
N ALA A 95 44.59 -11.16 -5.31
CA ALA A 95 44.87 -11.83 -4.04
C ALA A 95 46.38 -12.16 -3.88
N PRO A 96 46.99 -12.00 -2.68
CA PRO A 96 46.46 -11.37 -1.48
C PRO A 96 46.92 -9.90 -1.36
N HIS A 97 46.10 -8.94 -1.81
CA HIS A 97 46.32 -7.52 -1.51
C HIS A 97 45.55 -7.13 -0.24
N PRO A 98 46.16 -6.40 0.72
CA PRO A 98 45.54 -6.10 2.00
C PRO A 98 44.30 -5.20 1.89
N ASN A 99 44.20 -4.34 0.87
CA ASN A 99 43.08 -3.40 0.72
C ASN A 99 42.03 -3.82 -0.31
N ILE A 100 42.07 -5.06 -0.81
CA ILE A 100 41.10 -5.57 -1.80
C ILE A 100 40.45 -6.83 -1.22
N ILE A 101 39.12 -6.92 -1.30
CA ILE A 101 38.40 -8.11 -0.83
C ILE A 101 38.75 -9.32 -1.71
N HIS A 102 38.90 -10.48 -1.09
CA HIS A 102 39.19 -11.73 -1.78
C HIS A 102 38.10 -12.76 -1.48
N ALA A 103 37.79 -13.61 -2.47
CA ALA A 103 36.91 -14.74 -2.26
C ALA A 103 37.64 -15.82 -1.44
N LEU A 104 37.01 -16.25 -0.36
CA LEU A 104 37.47 -17.37 0.48
C LEU A 104 37.15 -18.71 -0.18
N ASP A 105 35.99 -18.78 -0.84
CA ASP A 105 35.55 -19.98 -1.56
C ASP A 105 34.46 -19.62 -2.58
N HIS A 106 34.20 -20.51 -3.55
CA HIS A 106 33.05 -20.39 -4.45
C HIS A 106 32.53 -21.76 -4.89
N SER A 107 31.23 -21.85 -5.20
CA SER A 107 30.63 -23.06 -5.78
C SER A 107 29.59 -22.69 -6.82
N VAL A 108 29.44 -23.54 -7.84
CA VAL A 108 28.37 -23.46 -8.83
C VAL A 108 27.45 -24.66 -8.61
N GLU A 109 26.19 -24.39 -8.28
CA GLU A 109 25.18 -25.43 -8.07
C GLU A 109 24.10 -25.33 -9.16
N SER A 110 23.69 -26.47 -9.70
CA SER A 110 22.50 -26.56 -10.55
C SER A 110 21.27 -26.77 -9.66
N GLU A 111 20.19 -26.05 -9.96
CA GLU A 111 18.96 -26.14 -9.17
C GLU A 111 18.26 -27.49 -9.40
N ARG A 112 17.65 -28.07 -8.36
CA ARG A 112 17.13 -29.45 -8.36
C ARG A 112 15.83 -29.59 -9.15
N GLY A 113 15.89 -29.52 -10.47
CA GLY A 113 14.70 -29.70 -11.32
C GLY A 113 14.88 -29.17 -12.72
N ASP A 114 15.88 -28.32 -12.93
CA ASP A 114 16.25 -27.77 -14.23
C ASP A 114 17.79 -27.67 -14.35
N PRO A 115 18.45 -28.52 -15.15
CA PRO A 115 19.90 -28.46 -15.35
C PRO A 115 20.41 -27.16 -15.99
N SER A 116 19.52 -26.38 -16.61
CA SER A 116 19.87 -25.14 -17.31
C SER A 116 20.04 -23.94 -16.38
N ASN A 117 19.38 -23.95 -15.22
CA ASN A 117 19.50 -22.91 -14.19
C ASN A 117 20.66 -23.20 -13.22
N LYS A 118 21.64 -22.29 -13.20
CA LYS A 118 22.81 -22.39 -12.33
C LYS A 118 22.83 -21.23 -11.34
N THR A 119 23.27 -21.50 -10.12
CA THR A 119 23.53 -20.50 -9.09
C THR A 119 25.00 -20.51 -8.71
N VAL A 120 25.62 -19.34 -8.65
CA VAL A 120 27.00 -19.13 -8.20
C VAL A 120 27.00 -18.60 -6.78
N TYR A 121 27.72 -19.27 -5.88
CA TYR A 121 27.93 -18.86 -4.50
C TYR A 121 29.36 -18.40 -4.31
N ILE A 122 29.59 -17.24 -3.69
CA ILE A 122 30.89 -16.65 -3.39
C ILE A 122 30.96 -16.35 -1.89
N LEU A 123 31.87 -17.02 -1.19
CA LEU A 123 32.11 -16.81 0.24
C LEU A 123 33.18 -15.73 0.41
N LEU A 124 32.86 -14.68 1.17
CA LEU A 124 33.67 -13.49 1.39
C LEU A 124 33.89 -13.26 2.90
N PRO A 125 34.97 -12.57 3.31
CA PRO A 125 35.15 -12.12 4.68
C PRO A 125 34.03 -11.15 5.09
N TYR A 126 33.55 -11.26 6.34
CA TYR A 126 32.61 -10.30 6.92
C TYR A 126 33.36 -9.26 7.76
N TYR A 127 33.07 -7.98 7.54
CA TYR A 127 33.63 -6.86 8.30
C TYR A 127 32.53 -6.22 9.16
N ARG A 128 32.71 -6.20 10.47
CA ARG A 128 31.67 -5.82 11.45
C ARG A 128 31.41 -4.32 11.50
N ARG A 129 32.38 -3.50 11.08
CA ARG A 129 32.30 -2.04 11.11
C ARG A 129 31.55 -1.43 9.92
N GLY A 130 31.02 -2.26 9.01
CA GLY A 130 30.28 -1.80 7.84
C GLY A 130 31.16 -1.15 6.79
N ASN A 131 30.53 -0.39 5.90
CA ASN A 131 31.18 0.36 4.83
C ASN A 131 31.36 1.85 5.19
N LEU A 132 32.03 2.61 4.33
CA LEU A 132 32.32 4.02 4.55
C LEU A 132 31.04 4.88 4.46
N GLN A 133 30.00 4.44 3.74
CA GLN A 133 28.68 5.09 3.74
C GLN A 133 28.02 4.99 5.12
N ASP A 134 28.08 3.83 5.77
CA ASP A 134 27.57 3.65 7.14
C ASP A 134 28.26 4.63 8.11
N ALA A 135 29.57 4.85 7.93
CA ALA A 135 30.34 5.79 8.73
C ALA A 135 30.00 7.27 8.42
N ILE A 136 29.71 7.61 7.16
CA ILE A 136 29.21 8.94 6.78
C ILE A 136 27.85 9.19 7.45
N ASN A 137 26.92 8.25 7.31
CA ASN A 137 25.57 8.35 7.87
C ASN A 137 25.64 8.47 9.40
N ALA A 138 26.48 7.67 10.06
CA ALA A 138 26.71 7.77 11.50
C ALA A 138 27.26 9.14 11.92
N ASN A 139 28.17 9.73 11.14
CA ASN A 139 28.70 11.06 11.42
C ASN A 139 27.63 12.15 11.21
N LEU A 140 26.83 12.06 10.17
CA LEU A 140 25.70 12.98 9.91
C LEU A 140 24.69 12.96 11.05
N VAL A 141 24.27 11.76 11.49
CA VAL A 141 23.32 11.58 12.60
C VAL A 141 23.89 12.14 13.91
N ASN A 142 25.17 11.89 14.19
CA ASN A 142 25.82 12.35 15.43
C ASN A 142 26.33 13.79 15.37
N ARG A 143 26.12 14.51 14.25
CA ARG A 143 26.73 15.82 13.96
C ARG A 143 28.25 15.82 14.16
N ALA A 144 28.88 14.68 13.92
CA ALA A 144 30.32 14.49 13.97
C ALA A 144 30.92 14.60 12.56
N ARG A 145 32.24 14.75 12.46
CA ARG A 145 32.98 14.71 11.20
C ARG A 145 34.10 13.69 11.29
N PHE A 146 34.56 13.18 10.15
CA PHE A 146 35.76 12.36 10.16
C PHE A 146 36.95 13.22 10.57
N PRO A 147 37.80 12.75 11.51
CA PRO A 147 39.11 13.36 11.72
C PRO A 147 39.89 13.30 10.39
N GLU A 148 40.28 14.45 9.85
CA GLU A 148 40.84 14.54 8.50
C GLU A 148 42.05 13.62 8.30
N ARG A 149 42.96 13.55 9.28
CA ARG A 149 44.12 12.65 9.23
C ARG A 149 43.70 11.19 9.10
N ARG A 150 42.67 10.76 9.83
CA ARG A 150 42.15 9.39 9.79
C ARG A 150 41.44 9.09 8.46
N LEU A 151 40.64 10.04 7.96
CA LEU A 151 40.02 9.93 6.65
C LEU A 151 41.06 9.80 5.55
N MET A 152 42.11 10.62 5.58
CA MET A 152 43.16 10.59 4.57
C MET A 152 43.99 9.30 4.64
N VAL A 153 44.15 8.68 5.81
CA VAL A 153 44.76 7.33 5.93
C VAL A 153 43.87 6.24 5.32
N LEU A 154 42.55 6.30 5.52
CA LEU A 154 41.62 5.39 4.84
C LEU A 154 41.62 5.65 3.32
N PHE A 155 41.60 6.91 2.90
CA PHE A 155 41.66 7.28 1.48
C PHE A 155 42.95 6.79 0.81
N LEU A 156 44.09 6.91 1.49
CA LEU A 156 45.39 6.38 1.04
C LEU A 156 45.35 4.87 0.85
N GLY A 157 44.67 4.13 1.73
CA GLY A 157 44.50 2.67 1.58
C GLY A 157 43.65 2.29 0.36
N VAL A 158 42.62 3.08 0.02
CA VAL A 158 41.84 2.90 -1.22
C VAL A 158 42.71 3.22 -2.44
N CYS A 159 43.51 4.28 -2.38
CA CYS A 159 44.44 4.62 -3.47
C CYS A 159 45.46 3.50 -3.72
N ARG A 160 45.96 2.85 -2.65
CA ARG A 160 46.87 1.69 -2.76
C ARG A 160 46.18 0.46 -3.37
N ALA A 161 44.90 0.23 -3.06
CA ALA A 161 44.10 -0.79 -3.74
C ALA A 161 43.98 -0.52 -5.25
N LEU A 162 43.63 0.71 -5.62
CA LEU A 162 43.51 1.10 -7.03
C LEU A 162 44.84 1.02 -7.76
N LYS A 163 45.96 1.41 -7.13
CA LYS A 163 47.30 1.22 -7.70
C LYS A 163 47.58 -0.25 -8.03
N ALA A 164 47.19 -1.17 -7.16
CA ALA A 164 47.36 -2.60 -7.41
C ALA A 164 46.52 -3.10 -8.61
N MET A 165 45.37 -2.49 -8.89
CA MET A 165 44.53 -2.79 -10.07
C MET A 165 45.06 -2.11 -11.34
N HIS A 166 45.39 -0.82 -11.25
CA HIS A 166 45.88 0.02 -12.35
C HIS A 166 47.27 -0.41 -12.83
N GLN A 167 48.05 -1.08 -11.99
CA GLN A 167 49.42 -1.52 -12.31
C GLN A 167 49.59 -3.04 -12.23
N TYR A 168 48.50 -3.78 -12.40
CA TYR A 168 48.51 -5.23 -12.28
C TYR A 168 49.47 -5.88 -13.31
N ARG A 169 50.26 -6.85 -12.83
CA ARG A 169 51.19 -7.64 -13.66
C ARG A 169 50.73 -9.08 -13.71
N VAL A 170 50.64 -9.63 -14.91
CA VAL A 170 50.16 -11.00 -15.15
C VAL A 170 51.12 -12.00 -14.52
N LYS A 171 50.62 -12.77 -13.54
CA LYS A 171 51.36 -13.87 -12.89
C LYS A 171 50.95 -15.20 -13.52
N GLY A 172 51.74 -15.74 -14.46
CA GLY A 172 51.54 -17.07 -15.05
C GLY A 172 50.39 -17.19 -16.07
N ALA A 173 50.49 -18.17 -16.98
CA ALA A 173 49.58 -18.37 -18.11
C ALA A 173 48.08 -18.42 -17.72
N PRO A 174 47.17 -17.86 -18.53
CA PRO A 174 45.73 -17.97 -18.28
C PRO A 174 45.31 -19.44 -18.40
N GLY A 175 44.82 -20.00 -17.29
CA GLY A 175 44.27 -21.36 -17.29
C GLY A 175 45.28 -22.47 -17.06
N GLY A 176 45.94 -22.46 -15.90
CA GLY A 176 46.65 -23.64 -15.37
C GLY A 176 45.79 -24.90 -15.49
N GLU A 177 46.44 -26.05 -15.65
CA GLU A 177 45.84 -27.35 -16.00
C GLU A 177 44.65 -27.76 -15.09
N ALA A 178 44.62 -27.23 -13.86
CA ALA A 178 43.53 -27.40 -12.89
C ALA A 178 42.26 -26.60 -13.23
N SER A 179 42.38 -25.33 -13.68
CA SER A 179 41.23 -24.51 -14.09
C SER A 179 40.66 -24.97 -15.44
N ARG A 180 41.52 -25.39 -16.38
CA ARG A 180 41.07 -25.99 -17.65
C ARG A 180 40.35 -27.33 -17.44
N LYS A 181 40.81 -28.17 -16.50
CA LYS A 181 40.12 -29.42 -16.14
C LYS A 181 38.79 -29.19 -15.42
N LYS A 182 38.67 -28.14 -14.58
CA LYS A 182 37.40 -27.77 -13.93
C LYS A 182 36.38 -27.19 -14.92
N ALA A 183 36.80 -26.31 -15.84
CA ALA A 183 35.92 -25.74 -16.86
C ALA A 183 35.44 -26.78 -17.90
N LYS A 184 36.31 -27.72 -18.32
CA LYS A 184 35.91 -28.82 -19.22
C LYS A 184 34.90 -29.79 -18.61
N LYS A 185 34.90 -29.94 -17.27
CA LYS A 185 33.98 -30.85 -16.58
C LYS A 185 32.53 -30.37 -16.54
N VAL A 186 32.28 -29.11 -16.92
CA VAL A 186 30.96 -28.48 -16.94
C VAL A 186 30.31 -28.51 -18.34
N ARG A 187 30.97 -29.13 -19.34
CA ARG A 187 30.47 -29.30 -20.72
C ARG A 187 30.30 -30.78 -21.14
N PRO A 188 29.26 -31.52 -20.70
CA PRO A 188 28.97 -32.84 -21.29
C PRO A 188 28.05 -32.78 -22.52
N ASP A 189 27.20 -31.74 -22.66
CA ASP A 189 26.05 -31.83 -23.57
C ASP A 189 26.21 -31.09 -24.92
N ALA A 190 27.38 -30.50 -25.20
CA ALA A 190 27.58 -29.74 -26.44
C ALA A 190 28.03 -30.58 -27.65
N GLU A 191 28.43 -31.85 -27.47
CA GLU A 191 28.97 -32.68 -28.56
C GLU A 191 27.91 -33.60 -29.23
N ALA A 192 26.64 -33.56 -28.79
CA ALA A 192 25.57 -34.40 -29.33
C ALA A 192 24.73 -33.75 -30.44
N GLU A 193 24.78 -32.42 -30.62
CA GLU A 193 23.93 -31.71 -31.61
C GLU A 193 24.67 -31.16 -32.84
N GLU A 194 26.01 -31.19 -32.88
CA GLU A 194 26.78 -30.75 -34.06
C GLU A 194 26.78 -31.73 -35.25
N GLY A 195 26.30 -32.97 -35.05
CA GLY A 195 26.29 -34.01 -36.09
C GLY A 195 25.09 -33.95 -37.07
N THR A 196 23.99 -33.30 -36.70
CA THR A 196 22.71 -33.42 -37.42
C THR A 196 22.38 -32.25 -38.35
N VAL A 197 23.06 -31.11 -38.20
CA VAL A 197 22.80 -29.90 -39.00
C VAL A 197 23.59 -29.88 -40.31
N HIS A 198 24.72 -30.59 -40.39
CA HIS A 198 25.59 -30.62 -41.58
C HIS A 198 25.08 -31.50 -42.75
N ALA A 199 24.01 -32.27 -42.59
CA ALA A 199 23.49 -33.15 -43.65
C ALA A 199 22.37 -32.53 -44.51
N ASN A 200 21.71 -31.46 -44.06
CA ASN A 200 20.52 -30.92 -44.74
C ASN A 200 20.74 -29.63 -45.56
N GLN A 201 21.94 -29.02 -45.52
CA GLN A 201 22.22 -27.79 -46.26
C GLN A 201 22.73 -27.99 -47.70
N SER A 202 23.04 -29.22 -48.13
CA SER A 202 23.58 -29.50 -49.48
C SER A 202 22.52 -29.84 -50.54
N ARG A 203 21.21 -29.84 -50.21
CA ARG A 203 20.13 -30.28 -51.12
C ARG A 203 19.11 -29.23 -51.54
N ARG A 204 19.25 -27.98 -51.12
CA ARG A 204 18.28 -26.90 -51.44
C ARG A 204 18.91 -25.69 -52.13
N ARG A 205 19.86 -25.92 -53.05
CA ARG A 205 20.37 -24.89 -53.96
C ARG A 205 20.20 -25.32 -55.42
N SER A 206 18.95 -25.45 -55.85
CA SER A 206 18.60 -25.31 -57.28
C SER A 206 17.10 -25.05 -57.43
N GLN A 207 16.70 -23.77 -57.47
CA GLN A 207 15.69 -23.19 -58.37
C GLN A 207 15.24 -21.81 -57.86
N ARG A 208 15.50 -20.78 -58.69
CA ARG A 208 14.74 -19.52 -58.98
C ARG A 208 14.26 -18.67 -57.77
N GLY A 209 14.38 -17.34 -57.71
CA GLY A 209 14.66 -16.29 -58.69
C GLY A 209 13.86 -15.03 -58.26
N ASP A 210 14.57 -13.92 -58.15
CA ASP A 210 14.19 -12.48 -58.08
C ASP A 210 13.36 -11.85 -56.93
N ASP A 211 13.90 -10.68 -56.57
CA ASP A 211 13.38 -9.41 -56.01
C ASP A 211 13.29 -9.11 -54.49
N ASP A 212 14.14 -8.11 -54.15
CA ASP A 212 14.06 -6.96 -53.23
C ASP A 212 14.29 -7.04 -51.71
N ASP A 213 15.29 -6.22 -51.32
CA ASP A 213 15.57 -5.50 -50.07
C ASP A 213 15.46 -6.21 -48.71
N ASP A 214 16.63 -6.61 -48.18
CA ASP A 214 16.93 -6.58 -46.73
C ASP A 214 18.45 -6.72 -46.51
N ASP A 215 19.14 -5.61 -46.22
CA ASP A 215 20.50 -5.62 -45.66
C ASP A 215 20.41 -6.02 -44.17
N ALA A 216 20.33 -7.33 -43.94
CA ALA A 216 20.45 -7.91 -42.61
C ALA A 216 21.91 -7.83 -42.12
N GLN A 217 22.21 -6.83 -41.30
CA GLN A 217 23.46 -6.75 -40.56
C GLN A 217 23.45 -7.82 -39.46
N ALA A 218 24.18 -8.91 -39.67
CA ALA A 218 24.43 -9.94 -38.66
C ALA A 218 25.10 -9.33 -37.40
N PRO A 219 24.78 -9.79 -36.18
CA PRO A 219 25.45 -9.31 -34.98
C PRO A 219 26.93 -9.68 -35.03
N LEU A 220 27.79 -8.67 -35.05
CA LEU A 220 29.22 -8.81 -34.78
C LEU A 220 29.37 -9.32 -33.35
N MET A 221 29.72 -10.61 -33.22
CA MET A 221 29.94 -11.31 -31.96
C MET A 221 31.00 -10.63 -31.09
N ASP A 222 30.91 -10.82 -29.76
CA ASP A 222 31.81 -10.43 -28.64
C ASP A 222 33.33 -10.67 -28.82
N GLY A 223 33.75 -11.14 -29.99
CA GLY A 223 35.12 -11.45 -30.34
C GLY A 223 36.04 -10.23 -30.45
N GLU A 224 35.58 -9.04 -30.86
CA GLU A 224 36.51 -7.91 -31.12
C GLU A 224 37.09 -7.26 -29.86
N VAL A 225 36.31 -7.17 -28.77
CA VAL A 225 36.76 -6.53 -27.51
C VAL A 225 37.68 -7.47 -26.71
N MET A 226 37.43 -8.78 -26.76
CA MET A 226 38.31 -9.79 -26.17
C MET A 226 39.56 -10.05 -27.03
N ALA A 227 39.44 -10.08 -28.37
CA ALA A 227 40.56 -10.33 -29.27
C ALA A 227 41.57 -9.16 -29.34
N ALA A 228 41.14 -7.92 -29.05
CA ALA A 228 42.07 -6.79 -28.98
C ALA A 228 43.05 -6.84 -27.78
N GLN A 229 42.83 -7.74 -26.81
CA GLN A 229 43.61 -7.81 -25.57
C GLN A 229 44.19 -9.21 -25.25
N GLU A 230 43.98 -10.20 -26.11
CA GLU A 230 44.68 -11.49 -26.00
C GLU A 230 46.13 -11.33 -26.49
N GLY A 231 47.11 -11.36 -25.57
CA GLY A 231 48.53 -11.37 -25.97
C GLY A 231 49.58 -10.95 -24.93
N VAL A 232 49.23 -10.59 -23.70
CA VAL A 232 50.23 -10.16 -22.70
C VAL A 232 50.96 -11.39 -22.13
N ALA A 233 52.25 -11.53 -22.44
CA ALA A 233 53.12 -12.59 -21.92
C ALA A 233 53.27 -12.50 -20.38
N GLU A 234 53.65 -13.61 -19.75
CA GLU A 234 53.91 -13.68 -18.31
C GLU A 234 54.89 -12.57 -17.86
N GLY A 235 54.48 -11.78 -16.86
CA GLY A 235 55.22 -10.59 -16.40
C GLY A 235 54.85 -9.26 -17.08
N GLY A 236 54.03 -9.28 -18.13
CA GLY A 236 53.52 -8.07 -18.78
C GLY A 236 52.48 -7.31 -17.94
N MET A 237 52.40 -6.00 -18.16
CA MET A 237 51.51 -5.10 -17.44
C MET A 237 50.11 -5.12 -18.08
N ARG A 238 49.07 -5.33 -17.26
CA ARG A 238 47.67 -5.32 -17.67
C ARG A 238 46.86 -4.53 -16.65
N SER A 239 46.51 -3.30 -16.99
CA SER A 239 45.76 -2.41 -16.10
C SER A 239 44.27 -2.74 -16.09
N TYR A 240 43.62 -2.57 -14.94
CA TYR A 240 42.17 -2.70 -14.77
C TYR A 240 41.61 -1.43 -14.10
N ALA A 241 40.42 -1.00 -14.53
CA ALA A 241 39.65 0.06 -13.90
C ALA A 241 38.45 -0.54 -13.14
N HIS A 242 38.14 -0.02 -11.95
CA HIS A 242 37.07 -0.51 -11.09
C HIS A 242 35.69 -0.02 -11.53
N ARG A 243 35.57 1.23 -12.01
CA ARG A 243 34.36 1.88 -12.54
C ARG A 243 33.18 2.09 -11.57
N ASP A 244 33.29 1.68 -10.30
CA ASP A 244 32.22 1.88 -9.29
C ASP A 244 32.80 2.17 -7.89
N ILE A 245 33.72 3.13 -7.79
CA ILE A 245 34.27 3.56 -6.50
C ILE A 245 33.29 4.54 -5.83
N LYS A 246 32.75 4.13 -4.69
CA LYS A 246 31.83 4.92 -3.85
C LYS A 246 31.99 4.53 -2.38
N PRO A 247 31.53 5.35 -1.41
CA PRO A 247 31.62 5.01 0.01
C PRO A 247 30.99 3.65 0.37
N GLY A 248 29.89 3.26 -0.29
CA GLY A 248 29.22 1.97 -0.08
C GLY A 248 30.05 0.73 -0.46
N ASN A 249 31.02 0.89 -1.37
CA ASN A 249 31.88 -0.20 -1.85
C ASN A 249 33.25 -0.25 -1.13
N ILE A 250 33.42 0.52 -0.04
CA ILE A 250 34.66 0.56 0.75
C ILE A 250 34.33 0.10 2.17
N MET A 251 34.67 -1.15 2.50
CA MET A 251 34.50 -1.71 3.85
C MET A 251 35.59 -1.21 4.81
N ILE A 252 35.24 -1.06 6.08
CA ILE A 252 36.21 -0.75 7.13
C ILE A 252 36.55 -2.04 7.86
N SER A 253 37.83 -2.43 7.86
CA SER A 253 38.32 -3.57 8.63
C SER A 253 37.92 -3.48 10.12
N ASP A 254 37.85 -4.62 10.80
CA ASP A 254 37.46 -4.67 12.22
C ASP A 254 38.40 -3.86 13.14
N THR A 255 39.65 -3.65 12.75
CA THR A 255 40.62 -2.78 13.45
C THR A 255 40.29 -1.29 13.31
N GLY A 256 39.51 -0.91 12.30
CA GLY A 256 39.05 0.46 12.11
C GLY A 256 39.98 1.39 11.36
N THR A 257 41.12 0.87 10.91
CA THR A 257 42.23 1.67 10.36
C THR A 257 42.55 1.32 8.92
N GLN A 258 42.06 0.18 8.42
CA GLN A 258 42.35 -0.32 7.09
C GLN A 258 41.06 -0.39 6.24
N PRO A 259 41.03 0.23 5.05
CA PRO A 259 39.93 0.11 4.10
C PRO A 259 40.07 -1.16 3.26
N ILE A 260 38.94 -1.73 2.85
CA ILE A 260 38.87 -2.91 2.00
C ILE A 260 37.91 -2.59 0.85
N LEU A 261 38.44 -2.47 -0.36
CA LEU A 261 37.66 -2.24 -1.56
C LEU A 261 36.91 -3.52 -1.96
N MET A 262 35.62 -3.41 -2.22
CA MET A 262 34.73 -4.52 -2.58
C MET A 262 33.89 -4.20 -3.82
N ASP A 263 33.13 -5.20 -4.27
CA ASP A 263 32.26 -5.17 -5.44
C ASP A 263 33.00 -4.98 -6.78
N LEU A 264 33.66 -6.05 -7.22
CA LEU A 264 34.46 -6.07 -8.45
C LEU A 264 33.63 -6.43 -9.70
N GLY A 265 32.30 -6.34 -9.64
CA GLY A 265 31.40 -6.67 -10.75
C GLY A 265 31.58 -5.79 -11.98
N SER A 266 31.99 -4.54 -11.79
CA SER A 266 32.17 -3.53 -12.84
C SER A 266 33.61 -3.43 -13.37
N LEU A 267 34.50 -4.32 -12.88
CA LEU A 267 35.91 -4.31 -13.21
C LEU A 267 36.13 -4.56 -14.71
N ALA A 268 36.81 -3.64 -15.38
CA ALA A 268 37.08 -3.72 -16.80
C ALA A 268 38.57 -3.52 -17.12
N PRO A 269 39.12 -4.23 -18.13
CA PRO A 269 40.46 -3.95 -18.62
C PRO A 269 40.60 -2.51 -19.12
N SER A 270 41.78 -1.91 -18.90
CA SER A 270 42.06 -0.52 -19.24
C SER A 270 43.48 -0.40 -19.83
N PRO A 271 43.72 0.44 -20.84
CA PRO A 271 42.76 1.30 -21.53
C PRO A 271 41.83 0.53 -22.49
N THR A 272 40.59 1.02 -22.65
CA THR A 272 39.62 0.52 -23.63
C THR A 272 39.48 1.53 -24.78
N PRO A 273 40.08 1.29 -25.96
CA PRO A 273 39.89 2.15 -27.12
C PRO A 273 38.49 1.95 -27.74
N ILE A 274 37.74 3.03 -27.91
CA ILE A 274 36.38 2.98 -28.48
C ILE A 274 36.47 3.10 -30.00
N THR A 275 36.62 1.96 -30.67
CA THR A 275 36.89 1.88 -32.13
C THR A 275 35.63 1.99 -32.99
N SER A 276 34.44 1.78 -32.42
CA SER A 276 33.18 1.80 -33.16
C SER A 276 32.06 2.43 -32.34
N ARG A 277 31.00 2.89 -33.03
CA ARG A 277 29.79 3.40 -32.38
C ARG A 277 29.04 2.32 -31.58
N ALA A 278 29.06 1.08 -32.04
CA ALA A 278 28.47 -0.05 -31.32
C ALA A 278 29.19 -0.29 -29.99
N LEU A 279 30.53 -0.26 -29.98
CA LEU A 279 31.32 -0.39 -28.76
C LEU A 279 31.10 0.81 -27.82
N ALA A 280 30.93 2.02 -28.37
CA ALA A 280 30.62 3.21 -27.58
C ALA A 280 29.31 3.05 -26.80
N LEU A 281 28.24 2.64 -27.49
CA LEU A 281 26.94 2.35 -26.88
C LEU A 281 27.04 1.22 -25.85
N GLN A 282 27.75 0.14 -26.17
CA GLN A 282 27.93 -0.99 -25.26
C GLN A 282 28.65 -0.57 -23.95
N VAL A 283 29.72 0.21 -24.04
CA VAL A 283 30.43 0.70 -22.85
C VAL A 283 29.57 1.67 -22.05
N GLN A 284 28.78 2.51 -22.72
CA GLN A 284 27.84 3.42 -22.07
C GLN A 284 26.72 2.67 -21.34
N ASP A 285 26.12 1.66 -21.98
CA ASP A 285 25.08 0.81 -21.38
C ASP A 285 25.63 0.00 -20.20
N GLN A 286 26.83 -0.57 -20.32
CA GLN A 286 27.50 -1.25 -19.21
C GLN A 286 27.80 -0.31 -18.04
N ALA A 287 28.20 0.93 -18.32
CA ALA A 287 28.39 1.93 -17.27
C ALA A 287 27.05 2.36 -16.65
N ALA A 288 25.99 2.45 -17.45
CA ALA A 288 24.64 2.74 -17.00
C ALA A 288 24.14 1.68 -16.00
N GLU A 289 24.40 0.41 -16.28
CA GLU A 289 23.97 -0.74 -15.48
C GLU A 289 24.84 -1.00 -14.25
N HIS A 290 26.16 -0.78 -14.34
CA HIS A 290 27.11 -1.24 -13.32
C HIS A 290 27.91 -0.13 -12.61
N SER A 291 27.76 1.15 -12.99
CA SER A 291 28.42 2.28 -12.29
C SER A 291 27.38 3.14 -11.59
N THR A 292 27.67 3.60 -10.37
CA THR A 292 26.73 4.38 -9.57
C THR A 292 26.68 5.84 -10.04
N MET A 293 25.52 6.30 -10.50
CA MET A 293 25.36 7.56 -11.24
C MET A 293 26.03 8.79 -10.58
N PRO A 294 25.91 9.07 -9.27
CA PRO A 294 26.57 10.22 -8.63
C PRO A 294 28.10 10.20 -8.61
N TYR A 295 28.71 9.02 -8.75
CA TYR A 295 30.17 8.80 -8.70
C TYR A 295 30.75 8.47 -10.07
N ARG A 296 29.90 8.32 -11.09
CA ARG A 296 30.27 7.94 -12.46
C ARG A 296 31.00 9.09 -13.15
N ALA A 297 32.08 8.78 -13.86
CA ALA A 297 32.88 9.78 -14.58
C ALA A 297 32.15 10.30 -15.83
N PRO A 298 32.34 11.58 -16.23
CA PRO A 298 31.67 12.19 -17.40
C PRO A 298 31.84 11.39 -18.70
N GLU A 299 33.02 10.83 -18.93
CA GLU A 299 33.34 10.02 -20.11
C GLU A 299 32.62 8.67 -20.17
N LEU A 300 31.88 8.29 -19.11
CA LEU A 300 31.01 7.12 -19.06
C LEU A 300 29.52 7.48 -19.24
N PHE A 301 29.16 8.76 -19.27
CA PHE A 301 27.80 9.22 -19.59
C PHE A 301 27.59 9.46 -21.09
N ASP A 302 28.61 9.98 -21.76
CA ASP A 302 28.63 10.21 -23.22
C ASP A 302 29.92 9.61 -23.81
N VAL A 303 29.87 8.33 -24.19
CA VAL A 303 31.03 7.61 -24.73
C VAL A 303 31.19 7.93 -26.21
N LYS A 304 32.26 8.65 -26.57
CA LYS A 304 32.50 9.07 -27.97
C LYS A 304 33.31 8.06 -28.77
N THR A 305 32.93 7.81 -30.02
CA THR A 305 33.75 7.00 -30.95
C THR A 305 35.09 7.67 -31.20
N GLY A 306 36.18 6.92 -31.11
CA GLY A 306 37.56 7.41 -31.21
C GLY A 306 38.19 7.84 -29.88
N SER A 307 37.45 7.83 -28.77
CA SER A 307 38.01 8.09 -27.43
C SER A 307 38.67 6.84 -26.83
N VAL A 308 39.40 7.04 -25.73
CA VAL A 308 39.99 5.96 -24.93
C VAL A 308 39.50 6.10 -23.50
N ILE A 309 38.81 5.07 -22.99
CA ILE A 309 38.41 5.01 -21.58
C ILE A 309 39.54 4.33 -20.81
N ASP A 310 40.23 5.10 -19.96
CA ASP A 310 41.38 4.62 -19.18
C ASP A 310 41.07 4.49 -17.69
N THR A 311 42.10 4.35 -16.84
CA THR A 311 41.93 4.22 -15.39
C THR A 311 41.56 5.54 -14.68
N LYS A 312 41.52 6.68 -15.39
CA LYS A 312 41.17 8.00 -14.82
C LYS A 312 39.69 8.11 -14.46
N VAL A 313 38.85 7.19 -14.93
CA VAL A 313 37.46 7.03 -14.46
C VAL A 313 37.42 6.80 -12.95
N ASP A 314 38.35 6.00 -12.40
CA ASP A 314 38.41 5.72 -10.96
C ASP A 314 38.93 6.91 -10.16
N ILE A 315 39.76 7.76 -10.76
CA ILE A 315 40.29 8.98 -10.13
C ILE A 315 39.16 9.99 -9.90
N TRP A 316 38.24 10.12 -10.85
CA TRP A 316 37.04 10.93 -10.67
C TRP A 316 36.17 10.40 -9.53
N SER A 317 35.88 9.10 -9.54
CA SER A 317 35.07 8.45 -8.51
C SER A 317 35.71 8.54 -7.12
N LEU A 318 37.05 8.50 -7.02
CA LEU A 318 37.80 8.80 -5.79
C LEU A 318 37.56 10.22 -5.29
N GLY A 319 37.61 11.21 -6.18
CA GLY A 319 37.31 12.61 -5.84
C GLY A 319 35.90 12.78 -5.27
N CYS A 320 34.91 12.14 -5.92
CA CYS A 320 33.52 12.14 -5.47
C CYS A 320 33.38 11.46 -4.09
N THR A 321 34.06 10.34 -3.90
CA THR A 321 34.06 9.58 -2.63
C THR A 321 34.69 10.38 -1.49
N LEU A 322 35.83 11.04 -1.72
CA LEU A 322 36.48 11.88 -0.71
C LEU A 322 35.61 13.08 -0.34
N TYR A 323 35.00 13.74 -1.33
CA TYR A 323 34.05 14.82 -1.09
C TYR A 323 32.87 14.34 -0.25
N ALA A 324 32.26 13.19 -0.60
CA ALA A 324 31.15 12.62 0.15
C ALA A 324 31.50 12.31 1.61
N CYS A 325 32.74 11.87 1.88
CA CYS A 325 33.21 11.68 3.26
C CYS A 325 33.33 12.99 4.06
N LEU A 326 33.61 14.10 3.39
CA LEU A 326 33.79 15.41 4.02
C LEU A 326 32.47 16.16 4.21
N VAL A 327 31.56 16.03 3.24
CA VAL A 327 30.33 16.84 3.14
C VAL A 327 29.07 16.04 3.47
N GLY A 328 29.12 14.72 3.38
CA GLY A 328 28.00 13.81 3.68
C GLY A 328 27.23 13.33 2.46
N LYS A 329 27.43 13.94 1.29
CA LYS A 329 26.77 13.62 0.01
C LYS A 329 27.73 13.86 -1.15
N SER A 330 27.50 13.27 -2.33
CA SER A 330 28.40 13.46 -3.48
C SER A 330 28.40 14.92 -3.97
N PRO A 331 29.46 15.39 -4.67
CA PRO A 331 29.58 16.78 -5.10
C PRO A 331 28.46 17.20 -6.08
N PHE A 332 27.98 16.27 -6.91
CA PHE A 332 26.98 16.54 -7.93
C PHE A 332 25.55 16.37 -7.41
N GLU A 333 25.30 15.49 -6.43
CA GLU A 333 24.04 15.49 -5.68
C GLU A 333 23.86 16.81 -4.93
N ALA A 334 24.91 17.27 -4.23
CA ALA A 334 24.90 18.57 -3.56
C ALA A 334 24.57 19.72 -4.51
N ARG A 335 25.11 19.69 -5.74
CA ARG A 335 24.85 20.74 -6.74
C ARG A 335 23.48 20.61 -7.40
N SER A 336 23.04 19.40 -7.69
CA SER A 336 21.74 19.12 -8.29
C SER A 336 20.62 19.60 -7.35
N GLU A 337 20.72 19.30 -6.05
CA GLU A 337 19.79 19.81 -5.04
C GLU A 337 19.79 21.34 -4.97
N GLU A 338 20.97 21.98 -5.05
CA GLU A 338 21.09 23.43 -4.95
C GLU A 338 20.56 24.18 -6.19
N THR A 339 20.58 23.55 -7.36
CA THR A 339 20.21 24.19 -8.64
C THR A 339 18.89 23.68 -9.23
N GLY A 340 18.34 22.58 -8.73
CA GLY A 340 17.21 21.86 -9.34
C GLY A 340 17.55 21.26 -10.71
N GLY A 341 18.83 21.16 -11.07
CA GLY A 341 19.29 20.64 -12.36
C GLY A 341 19.48 19.12 -12.37
N SER A 342 19.38 18.48 -13.54
CA SER A 342 19.65 17.03 -13.69
C SER A 342 21.08 16.69 -13.27
N LEU A 343 21.24 15.66 -12.44
CA LEU A 343 22.54 15.15 -11.99
C LEU A 343 23.51 14.87 -13.14
N SER A 344 23.01 14.33 -14.26
CA SER A 344 23.79 14.06 -15.47
C SER A 344 24.40 15.34 -16.09
N LEU A 345 23.64 16.44 -16.09
CA LEU A 345 24.11 17.73 -16.58
C LEU A 345 25.13 18.37 -15.64
N CYS A 346 24.96 18.24 -14.32
CA CYS A 346 25.94 18.70 -13.33
C CYS A 346 27.29 17.98 -13.49
N VAL A 347 27.25 16.65 -13.70
CA VAL A 347 28.45 15.82 -13.93
C VAL A 347 29.14 16.19 -15.24
N LEU A 348 28.39 16.26 -16.35
CA LEU A 348 28.93 16.62 -17.67
C LEU A 348 29.48 18.06 -17.70
N GLY A 349 28.86 18.98 -16.95
CA GLY A 349 29.30 20.36 -16.80
C GLY A 349 30.45 20.55 -15.81
N GLY A 350 30.72 19.57 -14.95
CA GLY A 350 31.72 19.68 -13.87
C GLY A 350 31.39 20.77 -12.84
N ASP A 351 30.11 21.10 -12.67
CA ASP A 351 29.68 22.16 -11.76
C ASP A 351 29.53 21.59 -10.34
N TRP A 352 30.46 21.95 -9.45
CA TRP A 352 30.45 21.59 -8.03
C TRP A 352 31.32 22.57 -7.22
N ARG A 353 31.09 22.67 -5.90
CA ARG A 353 31.91 23.49 -4.98
C ARG A 353 31.78 23.03 -3.54
N PHE A 354 32.69 23.44 -2.66
CA PHE A 354 32.55 23.14 -1.23
C PHE A 354 31.52 24.05 -0.55
N PRO A 355 30.80 23.57 0.48
CA PRO A 355 29.77 24.36 1.17
C PRO A 355 30.28 25.67 1.80
N ASP A 356 31.56 25.74 2.15
CA ASP A 356 32.18 26.91 2.79
C ASP A 356 32.69 27.98 1.80
N GLU A 357 32.56 27.77 0.49
CA GLU A 357 33.05 28.68 -0.56
C GLU A 357 32.02 29.73 -1.04
N GLY A 358 30.78 29.69 -0.54
CA GLY A 358 29.71 30.65 -0.88
C GLY A 358 29.22 30.60 -2.35
N PRO A 359 28.16 31.33 -2.73
CA PRO A 359 27.70 31.43 -4.12
C PRO A 359 28.62 32.35 -4.93
N ALA A 360 29.02 31.92 -6.12
CA ALA A 360 29.87 32.71 -7.00
C ALA A 360 29.08 33.88 -7.64
N GLU A 361 29.21 35.10 -7.12
CA GLU A 361 28.80 36.31 -7.86
C GLU A 361 30.02 37.09 -8.41
N ALA A 362 29.95 37.36 -9.72
CA ALA A 362 30.60 38.45 -10.44
C ALA A 362 32.14 38.52 -10.46
N LYS A 363 32.75 37.85 -11.46
CA LYS A 363 33.90 38.45 -12.16
C LYS A 363 33.44 39.70 -12.94
N ARG A 364 33.40 40.86 -12.28
CA ARG A 364 33.58 42.18 -12.90
C ARG A 364 33.64 43.30 -11.85
N GLY A 365 34.77 44.01 -11.80
CA GLY A 365 34.82 45.39 -11.26
C GLY A 365 35.79 45.59 -10.10
N LYS A 366 36.91 46.25 -10.38
CA LYS A 366 37.87 46.78 -9.41
C LYS A 366 37.20 47.74 -8.42
N GLN A 367 37.37 47.53 -7.11
CA GLN A 367 37.75 48.63 -6.20
C GLN A 367 38.38 48.09 -4.90
N ARG A 368 39.57 48.59 -4.58
CA ARG A 368 40.27 48.38 -3.31
C ARG A 368 39.60 49.20 -2.20
N VAL A 369 39.37 48.60 -1.04
CA VAL A 369 39.39 49.27 0.27
C VAL A 369 40.03 48.33 1.30
N SER A 370 41.14 48.79 1.87
CA SER A 370 41.85 48.39 3.11
C SER A 370 40.99 48.74 4.35
N ASP A 371 41.03 48.14 5.54
CA ASP A 371 42.00 47.33 6.27
C ASP A 371 41.28 46.63 7.46
N VAL A 372 41.73 45.42 7.77
CA VAL A 372 41.94 44.78 9.08
C VAL A 372 40.85 44.80 10.17
N GLY A 373 40.23 43.63 10.35
CA GLY A 373 39.83 43.08 11.64
C GLY A 373 40.17 41.59 11.67
N THR A 374 41.23 41.23 12.39
CA THR A 374 41.71 39.85 12.58
C THR A 374 40.66 39.00 13.31
N ALA A 375 39.91 38.18 12.56
CA ALA A 375 39.19 37.04 13.11
C ALA A 375 40.12 35.81 13.06
N GLY A 376 40.30 35.15 14.19
CA GLY A 376 41.04 33.89 14.29
C GLY A 376 40.43 32.79 13.40
N PRO A 377 41.17 31.68 13.17
CA PRO A 377 40.67 30.60 12.31
C PRO A 377 39.38 30.05 12.92
N ARG A 378 38.31 29.98 12.11
CA ARG A 378 37.11 29.21 12.46
C ARG A 378 37.54 27.76 12.64
N GLU A 379 37.21 27.14 13.77
CA GLU A 379 37.50 25.72 14.07
C GLU A 379 36.76 24.73 13.13
N ASP A 380 35.95 25.22 12.18
CA ASP A 380 35.00 24.44 11.37
C ASP A 380 35.34 24.28 9.87
N SER A 381 36.49 24.76 9.38
CA SER A 381 36.83 24.69 7.94
C SER A 381 37.65 23.46 7.55
N ILE A 382 37.27 22.77 6.48
CA ILE A 382 38.03 21.65 5.89
C ILE A 382 39.41 22.18 5.45
N SER A 383 40.49 21.44 5.72
CA SER A 383 41.83 21.90 5.35
C SER A 383 42.02 22.04 3.84
N GLU A 384 42.67 23.11 3.41
CA GLU A 384 42.89 23.40 1.98
C GLU A 384 43.70 22.30 1.28
N GLY A 385 44.59 21.60 1.99
CA GLY A 385 45.31 20.45 1.45
C GLY A 385 44.38 19.31 1.02
N VAL A 386 43.33 19.03 1.80
CA VAL A 386 42.33 18.00 1.46
C VAL A 386 41.42 18.46 0.32
N LYS A 387 41.02 19.74 0.31
CA LYS A 387 40.22 20.31 -0.79
C LYS A 387 40.96 20.25 -2.12
N GLU A 388 42.27 20.53 -2.14
CA GLU A 388 43.07 20.50 -3.36
C GLU A 388 43.14 19.08 -3.97
N VAL A 389 43.21 18.03 -3.14
CA VAL A 389 43.13 16.63 -3.63
C VAL A 389 41.81 16.37 -4.36
N VAL A 390 40.67 16.82 -3.79
CA VAL A 390 39.36 16.69 -4.43
C VAL A 390 39.30 17.47 -5.74
N ARG A 391 39.77 18.74 -5.75
CA ARG A 391 39.79 19.59 -6.95
C ARG A 391 40.62 18.99 -8.09
N LYS A 392 41.77 18.37 -7.78
CA LYS A 392 42.61 17.69 -8.76
C LYS A 392 41.97 16.43 -9.33
N CYS A 393 41.14 15.74 -8.56
CA CYS A 393 40.44 14.53 -9.00
C CYS A 393 39.19 14.83 -9.84
N LEU A 394 38.45 15.89 -9.51
CA LEU A 394 37.17 16.28 -10.14
C LEU A 394 37.35 17.26 -11.31
N VAL A 395 38.12 16.84 -12.31
CA VAL A 395 38.33 17.59 -13.57
C VAL A 395 37.63 16.86 -14.71
N VAL A 396 36.74 17.55 -15.47
CA VAL A 396 35.89 16.90 -16.49
C VAL A 396 36.74 16.17 -17.54
N GLU A 397 37.77 16.84 -18.07
CA GLU A 397 38.69 16.26 -19.06
C GLU A 397 39.64 15.23 -18.42
N ALA A 398 39.51 13.96 -18.80
CA ALA A 398 40.26 12.84 -18.21
C ALA A 398 41.79 12.97 -18.36
N GLU A 399 42.27 13.59 -19.45
CA GLU A 399 43.70 13.82 -19.71
C GLU A 399 44.36 14.71 -18.65
N HIS A 400 43.60 15.64 -18.06
CA HIS A 400 44.08 16.57 -17.04
C HIS A 400 44.02 16.00 -15.61
N ARG A 401 43.34 14.87 -15.40
CA ARG A 401 43.31 14.22 -14.08
C ARG A 401 44.68 13.59 -13.77
N PRO A 402 45.13 13.60 -12.51
CA PRO A 402 46.36 12.94 -12.10
C PRO A 402 46.27 11.42 -12.28
N ASP A 403 47.42 10.75 -12.40
CA ASP A 403 47.48 9.30 -12.25
C ASP A 403 47.43 8.88 -10.76
N ILE A 404 47.27 7.58 -10.51
CA ILE A 404 47.13 7.06 -9.15
C ILE A 404 48.40 7.27 -8.29
N ASP A 405 49.59 7.31 -8.89
CA ASP A 405 50.85 7.55 -8.17
C ASP A 405 50.98 9.02 -7.73
N GLN A 406 50.53 9.93 -8.59
CA GLN A 406 50.41 11.36 -8.30
C GLN A 406 49.38 11.60 -7.19
N VAL A 407 48.22 10.95 -7.23
CA VAL A 407 47.21 11.03 -6.15
C VAL A 407 47.77 10.51 -4.83
N ILE A 408 48.46 9.36 -4.83
CA ILE A 408 49.11 8.83 -3.63
C ILE A 408 50.13 9.82 -3.05
N SER A 409 50.97 10.41 -3.91
CA SER A 409 51.98 11.39 -3.46
C SER A 409 51.33 12.62 -2.82
N MET A 410 50.28 13.18 -3.43
CA MET A 410 49.51 14.30 -2.87
C MET A 410 48.87 13.94 -1.51
N VAL A 411 48.28 12.74 -1.41
CA VAL A 411 47.65 12.27 -0.16
C VAL A 411 48.69 12.05 0.94
N GLU A 412 49.87 11.50 0.62
CA GLU A 412 50.95 11.29 1.58
C GLU A 412 51.52 12.62 2.11
N GLU A 413 51.65 13.65 1.26
CA GLU A 413 52.02 15.01 1.66
C GLU A 413 50.97 15.63 2.61
N VAL A 414 49.68 15.49 2.30
CA VAL A 414 48.59 16.00 3.16
C VAL A 414 48.56 15.25 4.51
N VAL A 415 48.71 13.92 4.51
CA VAL A 415 48.78 13.13 5.75
C VAL A 415 49.99 13.52 6.58
N ALA A 416 51.13 13.87 5.98
CA ALA A 416 52.30 14.35 6.71
C ALA A 416 52.09 15.74 7.34
N ALA A 417 51.33 16.61 6.68
CA ALA A 417 51.07 17.98 7.13
C ALA A 417 49.99 18.10 8.23
N LEU A 418 49.04 17.17 8.31
CA LEU A 418 47.97 17.21 9.32
C LEU A 418 48.49 16.87 10.73
N PRO A 419 48.04 17.52 11.82
CA PRO A 419 48.54 17.24 13.18
C PRO A 419 48.25 15.80 13.61
N SER A 420 49.20 15.17 14.30
CA SER A 420 49.01 13.89 15.00
C SER A 420 48.24 14.16 16.29
N GLY A 421 46.91 14.14 16.21
CA GLY A 421 46.05 14.26 17.40
C GLY A 421 46.31 13.11 18.37
N ASP A 422 46.17 13.39 19.66
CA ASP A 422 46.34 12.47 20.78
C ASP A 422 45.43 11.24 20.62
N ASP A 423 45.99 10.12 20.15
CA ASP A 423 45.30 8.84 19.90
C ASP A 423 44.93 8.09 21.21
N GLY A 424 44.79 8.82 22.33
CA GLY A 424 44.59 8.30 23.68
C GLY A 424 43.14 8.12 24.14
N GLU A 425 42.16 8.84 23.58
CA GLU A 425 40.76 8.79 24.08
C GLU A 425 39.69 8.46 23.03
N ALA A 426 40.03 8.35 21.74
CA ALA A 426 39.08 8.03 20.66
C ALA A 426 39.13 6.57 20.16
N ALA A 427 39.88 5.69 20.84
CA ALA A 427 40.06 4.28 20.45
C ALA A 427 38.93 3.34 20.93
N ARG A 428 37.80 3.87 21.40
CA ARG A 428 36.55 3.13 21.53
C ARG A 428 35.58 3.64 20.49
N MET A 429 35.60 3.06 19.28
CA MET A 429 34.30 2.91 18.61
C MET A 429 33.42 2.16 19.61
N PRO A 430 32.18 2.59 19.87
CA PRO A 430 31.29 1.83 20.70
C PRO A 430 31.27 0.41 20.13
N THR A 431 31.69 -0.57 20.92
CA THR A 431 31.30 -1.94 20.66
C THR A 431 29.79 -1.85 20.54
N LEU A 432 29.24 -2.20 19.38
CA LEU A 432 27.81 -2.42 19.19
C LEU A 432 27.42 -3.59 20.11
N THR A 433 27.36 -3.34 21.41
CA THR A 433 26.24 -3.81 22.19
C THR A 433 25.06 -3.12 21.54
N LEU A 434 24.37 -3.88 20.70
CA LEU A 434 23.00 -3.61 20.30
C LEU A 434 22.18 -3.52 21.59
N THR A 435 22.26 -2.41 22.30
CA THR A 435 21.07 -1.87 22.93
C THR A 435 20.24 -1.39 21.75
N PRO A 436 19.09 -2.05 21.47
CA PRO A 436 18.28 -1.68 20.34
C PRO A 436 17.80 -0.25 20.54
N THR A 437 18.40 0.69 19.83
CA THR A 437 17.69 1.92 19.48
C THR A 437 16.55 1.47 18.57
N PRO A 438 15.29 1.88 18.83
CA PRO A 438 14.18 1.58 17.95
C PRO A 438 14.39 2.21 16.57
N THR A 439 15.06 1.51 15.66
CA THR A 439 14.73 1.66 14.26
C THR A 439 13.35 1.01 14.13
N PHE A 440 12.29 1.81 14.08
CA PHE A 440 10.97 1.31 13.74
C PHE A 440 11.10 0.60 12.38
N PRO A 441 10.97 -0.73 12.32
CA PRO A 441 11.26 -1.52 11.12
C PRO A 441 10.09 -1.47 10.13
N PHE A 442 9.24 -0.45 10.22
CA PHE A 442 8.05 -0.32 9.40
C PHE A 442 8.35 0.53 8.17
N ALA A 443 8.55 -0.12 7.02
CA ALA A 443 8.35 0.55 5.75
C ALA A 443 6.84 0.88 5.67
N PHE A 444 6.47 2.15 5.78
CA PHE A 444 5.08 2.56 5.85
C PHE A 444 4.27 2.26 4.58
N ALA A 445 4.94 1.93 3.46
CA ALA A 445 4.29 1.32 2.31
C ALA A 445 3.55 0.02 2.67
N ILE A 446 3.87 -0.63 3.80
CA ILE A 446 3.33 -1.95 4.18
C ILE A 446 1.79 -1.96 4.26
N PRO A 447 1.04 -1.11 5.00
CA PRO A 447 -0.43 -1.21 5.01
C PRO A 447 -1.09 -0.96 3.64
N PHE A 448 -0.46 -0.19 2.74
CA PHE A 448 -1.01 0.20 1.43
C PHE A 448 -0.62 -0.77 0.31
N ALA A 449 0.62 -1.26 0.34
CA ALA A 449 1.15 -2.28 -0.55
C ALA A 449 0.84 -3.70 -0.05
N ALA A 450 0.41 -3.85 1.21
CA ALA A 450 0.02 -5.12 1.80
C ALA A 450 -0.99 -5.79 0.87
N PRO A 451 -0.73 -7.05 0.46
CA PRO A 451 -1.70 -7.81 -0.29
C PRO A 451 -2.99 -7.92 0.52
N HIS A 452 -4.03 -7.22 0.07
CA HIS A 452 -5.33 -7.20 0.70
C HIS A 452 -6.23 -8.20 -0.01
N ARG A 453 -6.80 -9.13 0.75
CA ARG A 453 -7.82 -10.03 0.22
C ARG A 453 -9.08 -9.21 -0.08
N ARG A 454 -9.41 -9.00 -1.35
CA ARG A 454 -10.61 -8.26 -1.79
C ARG A 454 -11.65 -9.23 -2.38
N PRO A 455 -12.94 -8.85 -2.34
CA PRO A 455 -13.77 -8.98 -1.14
C PRO A 455 -13.95 -10.46 -0.71
N ASN A 456 -14.47 -10.65 0.51
CA ASN A 456 -15.01 -11.87 1.15
C ASN A 456 -14.70 -13.22 0.48
N GLY A 457 -13.97 -14.08 1.18
CA GLY A 457 -13.68 -15.43 0.69
C GLY A 457 -14.97 -16.18 0.37
N VAL A 458 -15.03 -16.80 -0.81
CA VAL A 458 -16.20 -17.54 -1.29
C VAL A 458 -15.92 -19.04 -1.14
N PRO A 459 -16.43 -19.70 -0.09
CA PRO A 459 -16.24 -21.14 0.08
C PRO A 459 -17.07 -21.93 -0.93
N ASN A 460 -16.55 -23.08 -1.39
CA ASN A 460 -17.36 -24.06 -2.10
C ASN A 460 -18.34 -24.75 -1.12
N ALA A 461 -19.31 -25.51 -1.65
CA ALA A 461 -20.35 -26.10 -0.81
C ALA A 461 -19.80 -26.99 0.34
N PRO A 462 -18.78 -27.85 0.14
CA PRO A 462 -18.17 -28.60 1.24
C PRO A 462 -17.32 -27.76 2.21
N GLY A 463 -17.04 -26.49 1.91
CA GLY A 463 -16.12 -25.65 2.67
C GLY A 463 -14.66 -26.14 2.63
N THR A 464 -14.27 -26.85 1.56
CA THR A 464 -12.90 -27.38 1.38
C THR A 464 -12.00 -26.43 0.60
N HIS A 465 -12.59 -25.55 -0.21
CA HIS A 465 -11.87 -24.58 -1.04
C HIS A 465 -12.52 -23.20 -0.93
N VAL A 466 -11.71 -22.15 -0.90
CA VAL A 466 -12.17 -20.76 -0.81
C VAL A 466 -11.59 -19.96 -1.98
N LEU A 467 -12.46 -19.39 -2.81
CA LEU A 467 -12.07 -18.44 -3.87
C LEU A 467 -11.98 -17.03 -3.29
N TYR A 468 -10.96 -16.28 -3.68
CA TYR A 468 -10.80 -14.90 -3.24
C TYR A 468 -9.86 -14.16 -4.19
N THR A 469 -9.88 -12.83 -4.17
CA THR A 469 -8.89 -12.03 -4.89
C THR A 469 -7.91 -11.39 -3.92
N VAL A 470 -6.69 -11.14 -4.37
CA VAL A 470 -5.67 -10.39 -3.63
C VAL A 470 -5.28 -9.20 -4.48
N SER A 471 -5.53 -7.99 -3.99
CA SER A 471 -5.02 -6.78 -4.63
C SER A 471 -3.79 -6.28 -3.88
N SER A 472 -2.77 -5.86 -4.63
CA SER A 472 -1.58 -5.19 -4.12
C SER A 472 -1.31 -3.94 -4.96
N TYR A 473 -0.67 -2.94 -4.36
CA TYR A 473 -0.20 -1.74 -5.05
C TYR A 473 1.32 -1.66 -4.89
N SER A 474 2.02 -1.42 -5.99
CA SER A 474 3.46 -1.19 -5.97
C SER A 474 3.73 0.30 -6.14
N PHE A 475 4.38 0.91 -5.15
CA PHE A 475 4.87 2.28 -5.24
C PHE A 475 6.10 2.41 -6.14
N GLU A 476 6.79 1.30 -6.45
CA GLU A 476 7.92 1.30 -7.39
C GLU A 476 7.46 1.36 -8.85
N THR A 477 6.34 0.70 -9.16
CA THR A 477 5.79 0.64 -10.53
C THR A 477 4.52 1.50 -10.70
N HIS A 478 4.08 2.18 -9.63
CA HIS A 478 2.85 2.97 -9.54
C HIS A 478 1.59 2.24 -10.04
N SER A 479 1.58 0.92 -9.96
CA SER A 479 0.55 0.07 -10.56
C SER A 479 -0.11 -0.83 -9.52
N LYS A 480 -1.43 -0.97 -9.63
CA LYS A 480 -2.20 -1.98 -8.91
C LYS A 480 -2.11 -3.31 -9.67
N SER A 481 -2.07 -4.42 -8.93
CA SER A 481 -2.29 -5.75 -9.51
C SER A 481 -3.27 -6.54 -8.66
N THR A 482 -4.15 -7.30 -9.31
CA THR A 482 -5.15 -8.16 -8.69
C THR A 482 -4.96 -9.60 -9.15
N GLU A 483 -4.77 -10.49 -8.19
CA GLU A 483 -4.61 -11.92 -8.42
C GLU A 483 -5.86 -12.66 -7.95
N LEU A 484 -6.42 -13.51 -8.81
CA LEU A 484 -7.44 -14.47 -8.42
C LEU A 484 -6.76 -15.69 -7.79
N ARG A 485 -7.22 -16.10 -6.60
CA ARG A 485 -6.63 -17.20 -5.84
C ARG A 485 -7.68 -18.18 -5.33
N VAL A 486 -7.23 -19.41 -5.09
CA VAL A 486 -7.97 -20.45 -4.36
C VAL A 486 -7.14 -20.87 -3.13
N LEU A 487 -7.81 -21.07 -2.00
CA LEU A 487 -7.25 -21.56 -0.75
C LEU A 487 -7.84 -22.92 -0.41
N SER A 488 -6.97 -23.91 -0.20
CA SER A 488 -7.37 -25.21 0.35
C SER A 488 -7.48 -25.10 1.86
N VAL A 489 -8.64 -25.46 2.42
CA VAL A 489 -8.89 -25.43 3.88
C VAL A 489 -8.09 -26.51 4.59
N GLU A 490 -7.96 -27.70 3.99
CA GLU A 490 -7.24 -28.83 4.60
C GLU A 490 -5.74 -28.57 4.75
N SER A 491 -5.09 -28.04 3.71
CA SER A 491 -3.64 -27.79 3.73
C SER A 491 -3.26 -26.37 4.18
N GLY A 492 -4.20 -25.42 4.10
CA GLY A 492 -3.91 -24.00 4.25
C GLY A 492 -3.18 -23.40 3.03
N GLU A 493 -3.05 -24.12 1.92
CA GLU A 493 -2.27 -23.68 0.77
C GLU A 493 -3.00 -22.67 -0.14
N SER A 494 -2.33 -21.53 -0.32
CA SER A 494 -2.57 -20.43 -1.26
C SER A 494 -2.21 -20.64 -2.74
N GLN A 495 -3.09 -21.07 -3.65
CA GLN A 495 -2.76 -21.12 -5.09
C GLN A 495 -3.31 -19.95 -5.92
N ALA A 496 -2.50 -19.39 -6.83
CA ALA A 496 -2.94 -18.39 -7.81
C ALA A 496 -3.57 -19.06 -9.05
N LEU A 497 -4.72 -18.55 -9.49
CA LEU A 497 -5.42 -18.99 -10.70
C LEU A 497 -5.12 -18.09 -11.92
N GLY A 498 -4.80 -16.82 -11.68
CA GLY A 498 -4.43 -15.86 -12.73
C GLY A 498 -4.37 -14.43 -12.23
N LYS A 499 -3.85 -13.53 -13.07
CA LYS A 499 -3.86 -12.08 -12.88
C LYS A 499 -4.80 -11.45 -13.89
N ASP A 500 -5.80 -10.72 -13.41
CA ASP A 500 -6.77 -10.02 -14.25
C ASP A 500 -7.46 -8.97 -13.37
N ASP A 501 -7.15 -7.68 -13.59
CA ASP A 501 -7.72 -6.58 -12.82
C ASP A 501 -9.20 -6.31 -13.14
N ASP A 502 -9.70 -6.89 -14.23
CA ASP A 502 -11.07 -6.70 -14.70
C ASP A 502 -12.03 -7.78 -14.18
N ILE A 503 -11.55 -8.81 -13.45
CA ILE A 503 -12.39 -9.87 -12.90
C ILE A 503 -12.99 -9.49 -11.54
N SER A 504 -14.30 -9.73 -11.39
CA SER A 504 -15.05 -9.52 -10.14
C SER A 504 -16.12 -10.60 -9.89
N ASP A 505 -16.74 -10.54 -8.71
CA ASP A 505 -17.96 -11.29 -8.34
C ASP A 505 -17.90 -12.83 -8.51
N LEU A 506 -16.97 -13.46 -7.79
CA LEU A 506 -16.75 -14.92 -7.84
C LEU A 506 -17.92 -15.70 -7.21
N ASN A 507 -18.48 -16.68 -7.94
CA ASN A 507 -19.56 -17.53 -7.45
C ASN A 507 -19.35 -19.01 -7.87
N TRP A 508 -19.38 -19.95 -6.92
CA TRP A 508 -19.27 -21.37 -7.24
C TRP A 508 -20.53 -21.90 -7.94
N LEU A 509 -20.34 -22.71 -8.98
CA LEU A 509 -21.39 -23.52 -9.61
C LEU A 509 -21.36 -24.95 -9.05
N HIS A 510 -20.17 -25.53 -8.99
CA HIS A 510 -19.86 -26.86 -8.46
C HIS A 510 -18.48 -26.82 -7.77
N ASP A 511 -18.05 -27.91 -7.12
CA ASP A 511 -16.83 -27.96 -6.31
C ASP A 511 -15.52 -27.52 -6.99
N ALA A 512 -15.48 -27.54 -8.33
CA ALA A 512 -14.32 -27.16 -9.13
C ALA A 512 -14.63 -26.15 -10.25
N THR A 513 -15.86 -25.63 -10.34
CA THR A 513 -16.26 -24.71 -11.42
C THR A 513 -16.98 -23.51 -10.83
N PHE A 514 -16.59 -22.31 -11.26
CA PHE A 514 -17.15 -21.05 -10.79
C PHE A 514 -17.49 -20.12 -11.96
N ALA A 515 -18.36 -19.15 -11.69
CA ALA A 515 -18.67 -18.04 -12.56
C ALA A 515 -18.09 -16.74 -11.99
N CYS A 516 -17.76 -15.81 -12.87
CA CYS A 516 -17.30 -14.47 -12.51
C CYS A 516 -17.69 -13.45 -13.59
N LEU A 517 -17.66 -12.17 -13.24
CA LEU A 517 -17.79 -11.08 -14.19
C LEU A 517 -16.40 -10.62 -14.64
N GLN A 518 -16.31 -10.16 -15.89
CA GLN A 518 -15.13 -9.48 -16.43
C GLN A 518 -15.56 -8.18 -17.10
N ALA A 519 -14.98 -7.05 -16.69
CA ALA A 519 -15.16 -5.78 -17.36
C ALA A 519 -14.42 -5.77 -18.71
N GLU A 520 -15.03 -5.17 -19.73
CA GLU A 520 -14.46 -5.02 -21.07
C GLU A 520 -14.21 -3.53 -21.38
N LYS A 521 -13.22 -3.25 -22.25
CA LYS A 521 -12.79 -1.87 -22.57
C LYS A 521 -13.87 -0.97 -23.17
N ASP A 522 -14.93 -1.54 -23.74
CA ASP A 522 -16.05 -0.82 -24.34
C ASP A 522 -17.22 -0.59 -23.36
N GLY A 523 -16.98 -0.80 -22.06
CA GLY A 523 -17.98 -0.68 -21.01
C GLY A 523 -19.01 -1.82 -21.00
N THR A 524 -18.78 -2.91 -21.73
CA THR A 524 -19.58 -4.14 -21.59
C THR A 524 -19.00 -5.06 -20.51
N THR A 525 -19.77 -6.04 -20.07
CA THR A 525 -19.33 -7.01 -19.06
C THR A 525 -19.58 -8.43 -19.54
N SER A 526 -18.54 -9.27 -19.51
CA SER A 526 -18.62 -10.68 -19.86
C SER A 526 -18.92 -11.53 -18.63
N LEU A 527 -19.96 -12.37 -18.69
CA LEU A 527 -20.15 -13.44 -17.71
C LEU A 527 -19.27 -14.62 -18.11
N ARG A 528 -18.23 -14.90 -17.32
CA ARG A 528 -17.28 -15.99 -17.56
C ARG A 528 -17.53 -17.17 -16.66
N ILE A 529 -17.22 -18.36 -17.18
CA ILE A 529 -17.17 -19.60 -16.41
C ILE A 529 -15.79 -20.19 -16.53
N ALA A 530 -15.23 -20.57 -15.38
CA ALA A 530 -13.89 -21.10 -15.26
C ALA A 530 -13.87 -22.29 -14.30
N SER A 531 -12.86 -23.15 -14.44
CA SER A 531 -12.65 -24.29 -13.53
C SER A 531 -11.30 -24.16 -12.80
N VAL A 532 -11.29 -24.60 -11.55
CA VAL A 532 -10.08 -24.73 -10.73
C VAL A 532 -9.29 -25.95 -11.22
N PRO A 533 -8.06 -25.79 -11.73
CA PRO A 533 -7.27 -26.92 -12.22
C PRO A 533 -6.77 -27.78 -11.05
N ALA A 534 -6.68 -29.10 -11.24
CA ALA A 534 -6.16 -30.03 -10.22
C ALA A 534 -4.65 -29.84 -9.92
N ALA A 535 -3.91 -29.23 -10.85
CA ALA A 535 -2.53 -28.79 -10.69
C ALA A 535 -2.27 -27.65 -11.69
N VAL A 536 -1.60 -26.58 -11.25
CA VAL A 536 -1.29 -25.41 -12.09
C VAL A 536 0.23 -25.28 -12.20
N PRO A 537 0.83 -25.60 -13.36
CA PRO A 537 2.26 -25.35 -13.57
C PRO A 537 2.59 -23.87 -13.81
N GLU A 538 1.63 -23.00 -14.15
CA GLU A 538 1.87 -21.55 -14.39
C GLU A 538 0.62 -20.66 -14.15
N PRO A 539 0.76 -19.40 -13.68
CA PRO A 539 -0.31 -18.53 -13.18
C PRO A 539 -0.96 -17.70 -14.29
N LYS A 540 -1.48 -18.37 -15.32
CA LYS A 540 -2.44 -17.75 -16.25
C LYS A 540 -3.73 -18.57 -16.17
N LEU A 541 -4.87 -17.90 -16.05
CA LEU A 541 -6.17 -18.51 -16.29
C LEU A 541 -6.16 -18.94 -17.76
N ARG A 542 -5.66 -20.15 -18.06
CA ARG A 542 -5.46 -20.57 -19.46
C ARG A 542 -6.79 -20.42 -20.17
N GLN A 543 -6.79 -19.77 -21.33
CA GLN A 543 -7.97 -19.67 -22.22
C GLN A 543 -8.60 -21.04 -22.53
N SER A 544 -7.88 -22.14 -22.30
CA SER A 544 -8.38 -23.51 -22.43
C SER A 544 -9.33 -23.97 -21.30
N HIS A 545 -9.37 -23.28 -20.16
CA HIS A 545 -10.17 -23.66 -18.96
C HIS A 545 -11.19 -22.62 -18.54
N SER A 546 -11.35 -21.54 -19.29
CA SER A 546 -12.42 -20.56 -19.11
C SER A 546 -13.10 -20.24 -20.45
N TYR A 547 -14.35 -19.81 -20.40
CA TYR A 547 -15.07 -19.34 -21.58
C TYR A 547 -16.16 -18.33 -21.18
N ILE A 548 -16.58 -17.53 -22.15
CA ILE A 548 -17.67 -16.55 -21.97
C ILE A 548 -19.01 -17.28 -22.13
N ALA A 549 -19.85 -17.22 -21.10
CA ALA A 549 -21.20 -17.77 -21.08
C ALA A 549 -22.20 -16.80 -21.72
N GLY A 550 -21.95 -15.49 -21.65
CA GLY A 550 -22.70 -14.43 -22.33
C GLY A 550 -22.16 -13.04 -22.02
N ASN A 551 -22.63 -12.05 -22.77
CA ASN A 551 -22.22 -10.66 -22.65
C ASN A 551 -23.39 -9.79 -22.18
N ILE A 552 -23.06 -8.83 -21.32
CA ILE A 552 -23.99 -7.83 -20.78
C ILE A 552 -23.60 -6.49 -21.39
N PRO A 553 -24.53 -5.77 -22.06
CA PRO A 553 -24.21 -4.60 -22.88
C PRO A 553 -23.92 -3.32 -22.06
N ALA A 554 -23.62 -3.44 -20.76
CA ALA A 554 -23.36 -2.34 -19.84
C ALA A 554 -22.36 -2.78 -18.74
N PRO A 555 -21.82 -1.84 -17.95
CA PRO A 555 -21.03 -2.16 -16.77
C PRO A 555 -21.93 -2.85 -15.74
N ALA A 556 -21.67 -4.13 -15.47
CA ALA A 556 -22.44 -4.95 -14.56
C ALA A 556 -21.58 -5.42 -13.39
N SER A 557 -22.21 -5.59 -12.23
CA SER A 557 -21.57 -5.98 -10.98
C SER A 557 -22.56 -6.73 -10.08
N ASN A 558 -22.12 -7.14 -8.88
CA ASN A 558 -22.96 -7.78 -7.86
C ASN A 558 -23.60 -9.09 -8.37
N LEU A 559 -22.82 -9.98 -8.98
CA LEU A 559 -23.34 -11.26 -9.47
C LEU A 559 -23.79 -12.14 -8.29
N LYS A 560 -25.05 -12.56 -8.30
CA LYS A 560 -25.56 -13.63 -7.45
C LYS A 560 -26.15 -14.76 -8.28
N LEU A 561 -25.91 -16.00 -7.83
CA LEU A 561 -26.39 -17.22 -8.46
C LEU A 561 -27.19 -18.08 -7.49
N LYS A 562 -28.24 -18.74 -7.99
CA LYS A 562 -28.98 -19.77 -7.25
C LYS A 562 -29.24 -20.98 -8.13
N GLN A 563 -28.90 -22.16 -7.64
CA GLN A 563 -29.16 -23.40 -8.36
C GLN A 563 -30.66 -23.69 -8.43
N LEU A 564 -31.18 -23.85 -9.65
CA LEU A 564 -32.58 -24.21 -9.91
C LEU A 564 -32.74 -25.73 -9.95
N ASP A 565 -31.87 -26.38 -10.73
CA ASP A 565 -31.76 -27.83 -10.87
C ASP A 565 -30.30 -28.24 -11.20
N GLU A 566 -30.06 -29.48 -11.62
CA GLU A 566 -28.71 -29.99 -11.93
C GLU A 566 -28.00 -29.27 -13.09
N HIS A 567 -28.73 -28.53 -13.94
CA HIS A 567 -28.22 -27.96 -15.18
C HIS A 567 -28.49 -26.46 -15.32
N ASN A 568 -29.32 -25.88 -14.45
CA ASN A 568 -29.79 -24.52 -14.56
C ASN A 568 -29.54 -23.71 -13.28
N TYR A 569 -29.11 -22.47 -13.45
CA TYR A 569 -28.92 -21.51 -12.36
C TYR A 569 -29.60 -20.20 -12.71
N ALA A 570 -30.33 -19.65 -11.74
CA ALA A 570 -30.78 -18.27 -11.76
C ALA A 570 -29.57 -17.33 -11.63
N VAL A 571 -29.59 -16.26 -12.41
CA VAL A 571 -28.55 -15.24 -12.46
C VAL A 571 -29.19 -13.90 -12.19
N VAL A 572 -28.63 -13.14 -11.25
CA VAL A 572 -28.97 -11.74 -11.04
C VAL A 572 -27.69 -10.91 -11.03
N VAL A 573 -27.70 -9.79 -11.74
CA VAL A 573 -26.62 -8.79 -11.78
C VAL A 573 -27.23 -7.40 -11.63
N SER A 574 -26.46 -6.44 -11.13
CA SER A 574 -26.84 -5.03 -11.17
C SER A 574 -26.15 -4.31 -12.32
N ALA A 575 -26.88 -3.48 -13.06
CA ALA A 575 -26.31 -2.62 -14.09
C ALA A 575 -27.12 -1.32 -14.24
N PRO A 576 -26.52 -0.23 -14.74
CA PRO A 576 -27.22 1.02 -15.01
C PRO A 576 -28.37 0.84 -15.99
N VAL A 577 -29.49 1.51 -15.72
CA VAL A 577 -30.70 1.52 -16.54
C VAL A 577 -30.95 2.93 -17.07
N SER A 578 -31.29 3.02 -18.36
CA SER A 578 -31.71 4.27 -19.00
C SER A 578 -33.20 4.54 -18.75
N PRO A 579 -33.69 5.77 -18.97
CA PRO A 579 -35.10 6.11 -18.76
C PRO A 579 -36.11 5.27 -19.59
N ASP A 580 -35.67 4.65 -20.68
CA ASP A 580 -36.46 3.71 -21.50
C ASP A 580 -36.41 2.25 -20.99
N ALA A 581 -35.93 2.03 -19.76
CA ALA A 581 -35.77 0.74 -19.09
C ALA A 581 -34.81 -0.24 -19.81
N ALA A 582 -33.93 0.27 -20.67
CA ALA A 582 -32.87 -0.50 -21.32
C ALA A 582 -31.54 -0.41 -20.54
N PHE A 583 -30.58 -1.26 -20.91
CA PHE A 583 -29.22 -1.17 -20.38
C PHE A 583 -28.60 0.18 -20.77
N TYR A 584 -28.04 0.88 -19.80
CA TYR A 584 -27.28 2.09 -20.03
C TYR A 584 -25.78 1.83 -19.97
N ASN A 585 -25.06 2.18 -21.03
CA ASN A 585 -23.60 2.11 -21.08
C ASN A 585 -23.03 3.53 -21.21
N PRO A 586 -22.36 4.06 -20.15
CA PRO A 586 -21.83 5.42 -20.16
C PRO A 586 -20.72 5.63 -21.19
N GLU A 587 -19.92 4.61 -21.51
CA GLU A 587 -18.84 4.71 -22.51
C GLU A 587 -19.37 4.87 -23.94
N LYS A 588 -20.59 4.36 -24.19
CA LYS A 588 -21.27 4.45 -25.49
C LYS A 588 -22.31 5.56 -25.56
N ALA A 589 -22.58 6.25 -24.45
CA ALA A 589 -23.54 7.32 -24.40
C ALA A 589 -23.05 8.55 -25.16
N ALA A 590 -23.97 9.27 -25.82
CA ALA A 590 -23.64 10.49 -26.53
C ALA A 590 -23.13 11.56 -25.56
N LYS A 591 -21.91 12.05 -25.76
CA LYS A 591 -21.31 13.13 -24.95
C LYS A 591 -21.91 14.47 -25.36
N THR A 592 -22.23 15.32 -24.39
CA THR A 592 -22.73 16.68 -24.61
C THR A 592 -21.59 17.68 -24.77
N HIS A 593 -21.80 18.77 -25.52
CA HIS A 593 -20.83 19.86 -25.66
C HIS A 593 -20.64 20.71 -24.40
N SER A 594 -21.54 20.58 -23.42
CA SER A 594 -21.49 21.28 -22.14
C SER A 594 -21.58 20.28 -21.00
N THR A 595 -20.87 20.58 -19.91
CA THR A 595 -20.88 19.82 -18.65
C THR A 595 -21.87 20.39 -17.63
N ALA A 596 -22.58 21.47 -17.97
CA ALA A 596 -23.53 22.12 -17.08
C ALA A 596 -24.65 21.15 -16.64
N LYS A 597 -24.99 21.21 -15.35
CA LYS A 597 -26.07 20.42 -14.75
C LYS A 597 -27.10 21.36 -14.15
N LEU A 598 -28.37 21.11 -14.45
CA LEU A 598 -29.50 21.86 -13.93
C LEU A 598 -30.36 20.94 -13.08
N TYR A 599 -30.57 21.32 -11.82
CA TYR A 599 -31.40 20.58 -10.87
C TYR A 599 -32.57 21.46 -10.42
N SER A 600 -33.76 20.86 -10.34
CA SER A 600 -34.99 21.52 -9.87
C SER A 600 -35.53 20.93 -8.57
N SER A 601 -34.76 20.05 -7.91
CA SER A 601 -35.11 19.38 -6.65
C SER A 601 -33.85 19.12 -5.80
N LEU A 602 -34.03 18.87 -4.50
CA LEU A 602 -32.94 18.45 -3.59
C LEU A 602 -32.33 17.10 -4.02
N TYR A 603 -31.23 16.74 -3.36
CA TYR A 603 -30.44 15.53 -3.63
C TYR A 603 -29.68 15.61 -4.97
N VAL A 604 -29.04 16.76 -5.20
CA VAL A 604 -28.32 17.10 -6.44
C VAL A 604 -26.97 16.37 -6.60
N ARG A 605 -26.39 15.92 -5.49
CA ARG A 605 -25.12 15.20 -5.39
C ARG A 605 -25.17 14.25 -4.20
N HIS A 606 -24.28 13.28 -4.15
CA HIS A 606 -24.14 12.31 -3.07
C HIS A 606 -22.68 11.87 -2.94
N TRP A 607 -22.06 12.18 -1.79
CA TRP A 607 -20.67 11.94 -1.41
C TRP A 607 -19.60 12.56 -2.31
N ASP A 608 -19.49 12.09 -3.54
CA ASP A 608 -18.47 12.50 -4.52
C ASP A 608 -19.00 12.57 -5.96
N LYS A 609 -20.28 12.23 -6.15
CA LYS A 609 -20.94 12.21 -7.45
C LYS A 609 -22.12 13.15 -7.50
N TRP A 610 -22.29 13.73 -8.67
CA TRP A 610 -23.48 14.47 -9.04
C TRP A 610 -24.57 13.50 -9.48
N SER A 611 -25.81 13.71 -9.03
CA SER A 611 -26.94 12.85 -9.37
C SER A 611 -27.19 12.84 -10.87
N THR A 612 -27.35 11.64 -11.43
CA THR A 612 -27.67 11.39 -12.84
C THR A 612 -29.13 10.95 -12.99
N LYS A 613 -29.65 10.92 -14.23
CA LYS A 613 -30.99 10.40 -14.50
C LYS A 613 -31.01 8.87 -14.45
N GLU A 614 -29.89 8.28 -14.83
CA GLU A 614 -29.63 6.86 -14.88
C GLU A 614 -29.37 6.35 -13.46
N LYS A 615 -30.06 5.27 -13.10
CA LYS A 615 -29.96 4.59 -11.81
C LYS A 615 -29.51 3.14 -12.01
N ASN A 616 -29.22 2.44 -10.93
CA ASN A 616 -28.99 1.00 -10.98
C ASN A 616 -30.30 0.21 -10.93
N ALA A 617 -30.38 -0.85 -11.73
CA ALA A 617 -31.44 -1.84 -11.67
C ALA A 617 -30.86 -3.26 -11.57
N LEU A 618 -31.68 -4.18 -11.05
CA LEU A 618 -31.37 -5.61 -11.05
C LEU A 618 -31.85 -6.23 -12.36
N TRP A 619 -30.98 -7.01 -12.99
CA TRP A 619 -31.25 -7.74 -14.22
C TRP A 619 -31.15 -9.22 -13.94
N TYR A 620 -32.20 -9.97 -14.31
CA TYR A 620 -32.28 -11.40 -14.06
C TYR A 620 -32.27 -12.22 -15.34
N GLY A 621 -31.73 -13.43 -15.25
CA GLY A 621 -31.74 -14.42 -16.31
C GLY A 621 -31.40 -15.81 -15.79
N GLN A 622 -30.98 -16.69 -16.71
CA GLN A 622 -30.59 -18.05 -16.41
C GLN A 622 -29.33 -18.43 -17.18
N ILE A 623 -28.39 -19.13 -16.52
CA ILE A 623 -27.40 -19.94 -17.22
C ILE A 623 -27.87 -21.39 -17.27
N SER A 624 -27.75 -22.02 -18.44
CA SER A 624 -28.19 -23.40 -18.66
C SER A 624 -27.12 -24.22 -19.35
N ARG A 625 -27.04 -25.51 -18.99
CA ARG A 625 -26.15 -26.48 -19.63
C ARG A 625 -26.96 -27.62 -20.26
N LYS A 626 -26.95 -27.71 -21.60
CA LYS A 626 -27.76 -28.70 -22.34
C LYS A 626 -27.30 -30.17 -22.22
N SER A 627 -26.07 -30.44 -21.76
CA SER A 627 -25.55 -31.80 -21.50
C SER A 627 -24.34 -31.77 -20.57
N HIS A 628 -23.95 -32.91 -19.95
CA HIS A 628 -22.80 -32.99 -19.02
C HIS A 628 -21.46 -32.50 -19.60
N ARG A 629 -21.32 -32.45 -20.94
CA ARG A 629 -20.13 -31.93 -21.66
C ARG A 629 -20.36 -30.58 -22.35
N ALA A 630 -21.58 -30.03 -22.30
CA ALA A 630 -21.90 -28.74 -22.92
C ALA A 630 -21.38 -27.58 -22.07
N LYS A 631 -21.05 -26.47 -22.74
CA LYS A 631 -20.79 -25.18 -22.09
C LYS A 631 -22.11 -24.59 -21.59
N PHE A 632 -22.07 -23.95 -20.42
CA PHE A 632 -23.16 -23.11 -19.94
C PHE A 632 -23.34 -21.88 -20.85
N THR A 633 -24.58 -21.48 -21.09
CA THR A 633 -24.92 -20.28 -21.87
C THR A 633 -25.90 -19.42 -21.11
N LEU A 634 -25.65 -18.11 -21.08
CA LEU A 634 -26.52 -17.10 -20.47
C LEU A 634 -27.73 -16.84 -21.39
N SER A 635 -28.92 -16.81 -20.82
CA SER A 635 -30.14 -16.38 -21.49
C SER A 635 -30.16 -14.87 -21.72
N HIS A 636 -31.23 -14.37 -22.33
CA HIS A 636 -31.50 -12.93 -22.28
C HIS A 636 -31.69 -12.50 -20.82
N LEU A 637 -31.23 -11.29 -20.50
CA LEU A 637 -31.45 -10.65 -19.21
C LEU A 637 -32.66 -9.70 -19.28
N SER A 638 -33.54 -9.78 -18.29
CA SER A 638 -34.72 -8.95 -18.14
C SER A 638 -34.57 -8.04 -16.93
N ASN A 639 -35.06 -6.79 -17.01
CA ASN A 639 -35.07 -5.89 -15.87
C ASN A 639 -36.07 -6.39 -14.81
N ALA A 640 -35.63 -6.54 -13.56
CA ALA A 640 -36.46 -6.99 -12.44
C ALA A 640 -37.23 -5.84 -11.77
N ILE A 641 -36.79 -4.59 -11.95
CA ILE A 641 -37.23 -3.43 -11.17
C ILE A 641 -37.90 -2.40 -12.11
N PRO A 642 -39.11 -1.93 -11.79
CA PRO A 642 -39.79 -0.91 -12.59
C PRO A 642 -39.15 0.48 -12.45
N GLU A 643 -39.62 1.42 -13.27
CA GLU A 643 -39.20 2.83 -13.22
C GLU A 643 -39.40 3.45 -11.83
N GLY A 644 -38.42 4.25 -11.39
CA GLY A 644 -38.45 5.00 -10.13
C GLY A 644 -37.73 4.34 -8.95
N LEU A 645 -37.69 3.00 -8.93
CA LEU A 645 -36.94 2.24 -7.93
C LEU A 645 -35.48 2.04 -8.36
N GLU A 646 -34.60 1.80 -7.40
CA GLU A 646 -33.19 1.53 -7.67
C GLU A 646 -32.62 0.47 -6.74
N CYS A 647 -31.81 -0.42 -7.30
CA CYS A 647 -31.07 -1.40 -6.51
C CYS A 647 -29.85 -1.91 -7.28
N PRO A 648 -28.66 -1.99 -6.65
CA PRO A 648 -28.38 -1.49 -5.32
C PRO A 648 -28.35 0.05 -5.27
N ILE A 649 -28.54 0.60 -4.07
CA ILE A 649 -28.66 2.05 -3.84
C ILE A 649 -27.26 2.66 -3.86
N GLN A 650 -27.03 3.63 -4.74
CA GLN A 650 -25.71 4.28 -4.87
C GLN A 650 -25.43 5.26 -3.71
N PRO A 651 -24.16 5.51 -3.36
CA PRO A 651 -22.94 4.92 -3.93
C PRO A 651 -22.46 3.63 -3.23
N PHE A 652 -23.02 3.26 -2.07
CA PHE A 652 -22.46 2.19 -1.22
C PHE A 652 -23.12 0.82 -1.36
N GLY A 653 -24.34 0.74 -1.88
CA GLY A 653 -25.06 -0.53 -1.93
C GLY A 653 -24.41 -1.53 -2.88
N GLY A 654 -24.50 -2.82 -2.53
CA GLY A 654 -24.02 -3.92 -3.36
C GLY A 654 -24.85 -5.19 -3.21
N THR A 655 -24.18 -6.34 -3.08
CA THR A 655 -24.82 -7.67 -2.93
C THR A 655 -25.63 -7.83 -1.64
N ASP A 656 -25.48 -6.91 -0.69
CA ASP A 656 -26.20 -6.84 0.58
C ASP A 656 -27.58 -6.15 0.45
N HIS A 657 -27.90 -5.54 -0.69
CA HIS A 657 -29.18 -4.87 -0.93
C HIS A 657 -30.26 -5.79 -1.53
N PHE A 658 -29.89 -6.99 -1.96
CA PHE A 658 -30.84 -7.93 -2.56
C PHE A 658 -30.40 -9.38 -2.37
N ASP A 659 -31.34 -10.31 -2.46
CA ASP A 659 -31.07 -11.75 -2.44
C ASP A 659 -32.06 -12.49 -3.35
N LEU A 660 -31.76 -13.75 -3.68
CA LEU A 660 -32.59 -14.54 -4.61
C LEU A 660 -32.87 -15.95 -4.11
N SER A 661 -34.10 -16.40 -4.33
CA SER A 661 -34.56 -17.77 -4.14
C SER A 661 -34.70 -18.48 -5.50
N LYS A 662 -35.28 -19.68 -5.52
CA LYS A 662 -35.57 -20.39 -6.78
C LYS A 662 -36.66 -19.72 -7.62
N ASN A 663 -37.49 -18.87 -7.04
CA ASN A 663 -38.68 -18.30 -7.66
C ASN A 663 -38.92 -16.83 -7.31
N ALA A 664 -38.03 -16.18 -6.58
CA ALA A 664 -38.20 -14.78 -6.18
C ALA A 664 -36.87 -14.04 -6.02
N ILE A 665 -36.93 -12.71 -6.10
CA ILE A 665 -35.86 -11.78 -5.74
C ILE A 665 -36.41 -10.86 -4.64
N ILE A 666 -35.68 -10.68 -3.55
CA ILE A 666 -35.98 -9.68 -2.51
C ILE A 666 -34.94 -8.58 -2.62
N PHE A 667 -35.34 -7.32 -2.51
CA PHE A 667 -34.40 -6.19 -2.61
C PHE A 667 -34.87 -4.97 -1.81
N VAL A 668 -33.94 -4.06 -1.51
CA VAL A 668 -34.23 -2.75 -0.91
C VAL A 668 -34.05 -1.64 -1.92
N SER A 669 -34.90 -0.61 -1.84
CA SER A 669 -34.84 0.61 -2.64
C SER A 669 -35.28 1.81 -1.82
N LYS A 670 -34.72 2.98 -2.11
CA LYS A 670 -35.24 4.26 -1.61
C LYS A 670 -36.71 4.43 -1.99
N ASP A 671 -37.49 5.01 -1.09
CA ASP A 671 -38.89 5.31 -1.35
C ASP A 671 -39.02 6.42 -2.42
N PRO A 672 -39.66 6.17 -3.58
CA PRO A 672 -39.73 7.14 -4.67
C PRO A 672 -40.68 8.31 -4.39
N HIS A 673 -41.48 8.26 -3.31
CA HIS A 673 -42.49 9.26 -2.97
C HIS A 673 -42.02 10.28 -1.93
N VAL A 674 -40.84 10.09 -1.35
CA VAL A 674 -40.28 10.99 -0.34
C VAL A 674 -38.97 11.59 -0.83
N ASN A 675 -38.60 12.74 -0.28
CA ASN A 675 -37.35 13.38 -0.68
C ASN A 675 -36.15 12.67 0.01
N PRO A 676 -35.21 12.09 -0.74
CA PRO A 676 -34.08 11.35 -0.16
C PRO A 676 -33.10 12.25 0.60
N ALA A 677 -33.07 13.56 0.35
CA ALA A 677 -32.28 14.49 1.16
C ALA A 677 -32.85 14.66 2.57
N LEU A 678 -34.15 14.42 2.77
CA LEU A 678 -34.89 14.70 4.00
C LEU A 678 -35.41 13.43 4.70
N ASN A 679 -35.12 12.25 4.15
CA ASN A 679 -35.63 10.97 4.65
C ASN A 679 -34.62 9.86 4.39
N THR A 680 -34.49 8.96 5.36
CA THR A 680 -33.74 7.70 5.26
C THR A 680 -34.62 6.53 4.82
N THR A 681 -35.85 6.78 4.38
CA THR A 681 -36.83 5.71 4.12
C THR A 681 -36.41 4.85 2.93
N GLU A 682 -36.16 3.58 3.22
CA GLU A 682 -35.87 2.55 2.24
C GLU A 682 -36.82 1.38 2.50
N ASN A 683 -37.46 0.90 1.44
CA ASN A 683 -38.51 -0.10 1.51
C ASN A 683 -38.00 -1.44 0.95
N VAL A 684 -38.54 -2.52 1.49
CA VAL A 684 -38.29 -3.89 1.00
C VAL A 684 -39.32 -4.27 -0.05
N TYR A 685 -38.85 -4.85 -1.13
CA TYR A 685 -39.67 -5.32 -2.25
C TYR A 685 -39.36 -6.78 -2.57
N ILE A 686 -40.38 -7.52 -3.01
CA ILE A 686 -40.25 -8.89 -3.50
C ILE A 686 -40.78 -8.98 -4.93
N VAL A 687 -40.01 -9.63 -5.79
CA VAL A 687 -40.28 -9.86 -7.21
C VAL A 687 -40.44 -11.36 -7.40
N GLN A 688 -41.65 -11.82 -7.75
CA GLN A 688 -41.87 -13.23 -8.08
C GLN A 688 -41.44 -13.50 -9.52
N VAL A 689 -40.52 -14.46 -9.70
CA VAL A 689 -39.95 -14.86 -10.99
C VAL A 689 -40.45 -16.25 -11.35
N GLY A 690 -41.43 -16.30 -12.26
CA GLY A 690 -42.03 -17.57 -12.71
C GLY A 690 -41.16 -18.36 -13.70
N ASP A 691 -40.35 -17.67 -14.51
CA ASP A 691 -39.43 -18.28 -15.46
C ASP A 691 -38.22 -17.36 -15.67
N TRP A 692 -37.04 -17.83 -15.21
CA TRP A 692 -35.76 -17.13 -15.28
C TRP A 692 -35.22 -16.96 -16.71
N ALA A 693 -35.72 -17.71 -17.69
CA ALA A 693 -35.32 -17.59 -19.08
C ALA A 693 -36.26 -16.71 -19.92
N SER A 694 -37.43 -16.33 -19.38
CA SER A 694 -38.46 -15.60 -20.13
C SER A 694 -38.35 -14.08 -20.01
N LYS A 695 -39.05 -13.38 -20.92
CA LYS A 695 -39.31 -11.94 -20.84
C LYS A 695 -40.60 -11.60 -20.06
N LYS A 696 -41.28 -12.59 -19.46
CA LYS A 696 -42.59 -12.34 -18.83
C LYS A 696 -42.41 -11.51 -17.56
N THR A 697 -43.38 -10.64 -17.33
CA THR A 697 -43.46 -9.75 -16.17
C THR A 697 -43.47 -10.54 -14.87
N SER A 698 -42.61 -10.10 -13.96
CA SER A 698 -42.60 -10.53 -12.56
C SER A 698 -43.61 -9.71 -11.74
N LEU A 699 -44.18 -10.32 -10.70
CA LEU A 699 -45.07 -9.60 -9.78
C LEU A 699 -44.22 -8.92 -8.71
N LEU A 700 -44.28 -7.59 -8.65
CA LEU A 700 -43.66 -6.78 -7.61
C LEU A 700 -44.63 -6.56 -6.45
N GLN A 701 -44.17 -6.82 -5.22
CA GLN A 701 -44.90 -6.55 -3.99
C GLN A 701 -44.00 -5.79 -3.01
N GLN A 702 -44.50 -4.69 -2.45
CA GLN A 702 -43.83 -3.98 -1.35
C GLN A 702 -44.18 -4.66 -0.01
N VAL A 703 -43.19 -4.84 0.85
CA VAL A 703 -43.38 -5.30 2.23
C VAL A 703 -43.63 -4.07 3.11
N ILE A 704 -44.78 -4.07 3.80
CA ILE A 704 -45.15 -2.97 4.71
C ILE A 704 -44.92 -3.44 6.15
N VAL A 705 -44.11 -2.67 6.89
CA VAL A 705 -43.88 -2.89 8.32
C VAL A 705 -44.61 -1.79 9.11
N PRO A 706 -45.70 -2.12 9.82
CA PRO A 706 -46.44 -1.12 10.58
C PRO A 706 -45.58 -0.43 11.64
N GLY A 707 -45.56 0.91 11.62
CA GLY A 707 -44.84 1.73 12.61
C GLY A 707 -43.34 1.90 12.35
N PHE A 708 -42.81 1.36 11.25
CA PHE A 708 -41.41 1.48 10.84
C PHE A 708 -41.33 2.26 9.53
N GLN A 709 -40.52 3.32 9.51
CA GLN A 709 -40.38 4.23 8.37
C GLN A 709 -38.93 4.65 8.10
N GLY A 710 -37.96 4.00 8.76
CA GLY A 710 -36.53 4.22 8.54
C GLY A 710 -36.00 3.44 7.34
N ALA A 711 -34.67 3.28 7.28
CA ALA A 711 -33.99 2.50 6.25
C ALA A 711 -34.18 0.98 6.47
N ALA A 712 -34.23 0.22 5.39
CA ALA A 712 -34.22 -1.23 5.39
C ALA A 712 -32.97 -1.74 4.69
N SER A 713 -32.40 -2.85 5.16
CA SER A 713 -31.13 -3.40 4.65
C SER A 713 -31.04 -4.91 4.83
N SER A 714 -30.00 -5.51 4.26
CA SER A 714 -29.65 -6.93 4.41
C SER A 714 -30.82 -7.92 4.20
N PRO A 715 -31.65 -7.80 3.14
CA PRO A 715 -32.70 -8.78 2.88
C PRO A 715 -32.09 -10.13 2.46
N VAL A 716 -32.61 -11.22 3.02
CA VAL A 716 -32.12 -12.60 2.78
C VAL A 716 -33.26 -13.61 2.74
N PHE A 717 -33.14 -14.62 1.88
CA PHE A 717 -34.06 -15.76 1.87
C PHE A 717 -33.57 -16.91 2.76
N SER A 718 -34.52 -17.69 3.30
CA SER A 718 -34.22 -19.02 3.81
C SER A 718 -33.78 -19.94 2.66
N GLN A 719 -33.03 -20.99 2.97
CA GLN A 719 -32.43 -21.85 1.93
C GLN A 719 -33.48 -22.52 1.02
N ASP A 720 -34.64 -22.87 1.57
CA ASP A 720 -35.80 -23.42 0.86
C ASP A 720 -36.63 -22.37 0.10
N GLY A 721 -36.38 -21.07 0.32
CA GLY A 721 -37.10 -19.97 -0.30
C GLY A 721 -38.53 -19.77 0.21
N THR A 722 -38.91 -20.37 1.34
CA THR A 722 -40.27 -20.23 1.91
C THR A 722 -40.41 -19.03 2.83
N LYS A 723 -39.30 -18.56 3.41
CA LYS A 723 -39.22 -17.41 4.32
C LYS A 723 -38.22 -16.39 3.81
N ALA A 724 -38.39 -15.15 4.26
CA ALA A 724 -37.39 -14.10 4.08
C ALA A 724 -37.14 -13.38 5.41
N ALA A 725 -35.98 -12.78 5.57
CA ALA A 725 -35.67 -11.88 6.66
C ALA A 725 -35.01 -10.61 6.13
N PHE A 726 -35.12 -9.50 6.87
CA PHE A 726 -34.48 -8.24 6.55
C PHE A 726 -34.27 -7.42 7.83
N LEU A 727 -33.45 -6.38 7.73
CA LEU A 727 -33.25 -5.38 8.78
C LEU A 727 -34.07 -4.15 8.45
N MET A 728 -34.66 -3.51 9.46
CA MET A 728 -35.37 -2.24 9.28
C MET A 728 -35.29 -1.35 10.52
N MET A 729 -34.96 -0.08 10.29
CA MET A 729 -34.99 0.99 11.28
C MET A 729 -36.40 1.54 11.47
N LYS A 730 -36.69 2.02 12.67
CA LYS A 730 -38.04 2.51 13.04
C LYS A 730 -38.26 3.93 12.55
N THR A 731 -37.27 4.78 12.71
CA THR A 731 -37.39 6.23 12.68
C THR A 731 -36.97 6.78 11.32
N ARG A 732 -37.91 7.47 10.68
CA ARG A 732 -37.66 8.22 9.46
C ARG A 732 -36.67 9.36 9.72
N GLY A 733 -35.65 9.46 8.88
CA GLY A 733 -34.67 10.56 8.93
C GLY A 733 -33.60 10.39 10.00
N TYR A 734 -33.57 9.25 10.71
CA TYR A 734 -32.51 8.93 11.65
C TYR A 734 -31.67 7.78 11.08
N GLU A 735 -30.42 8.06 10.72
CA GLU A 735 -29.53 7.06 10.08
C GLU A 735 -28.81 6.14 11.07
N ALA A 736 -28.73 6.54 12.34
CA ALA A 736 -28.12 5.74 13.40
C ALA A 736 -29.15 5.03 14.29
N ASP A 737 -30.38 4.92 13.80
CA ASP A 737 -31.43 4.16 14.48
C ASP A 737 -31.07 2.67 14.51
N LYS A 738 -31.61 1.96 15.49
CA LYS A 738 -31.37 0.52 15.63
C LYS A 738 -31.96 -0.24 14.45
N ASN A 739 -31.18 -1.13 13.86
CA ASN A 739 -31.71 -2.12 12.92
C ASN A 739 -32.50 -3.19 13.68
N HIS A 740 -33.77 -3.36 13.35
CA HIS A 740 -34.58 -4.45 13.89
C HIS A 740 -34.70 -5.58 12.89
N ILE A 741 -34.60 -6.82 13.36
CA ILE A 741 -34.76 -8.01 12.52
C ILE A 741 -36.24 -8.28 12.30
N TRP A 742 -36.63 -8.43 11.03
CA TRP A 742 -37.96 -8.80 10.60
C TRP A 742 -37.92 -10.09 9.79
N VAL A 743 -38.90 -10.97 10.00
CA VAL A 743 -39.02 -12.24 9.29
C VAL A 743 -40.40 -12.36 8.67
N ILE A 744 -40.44 -12.65 7.37
CA ILE A 744 -41.64 -13.01 6.62
C ILE A 744 -41.74 -14.54 6.66
N PRO A 745 -42.69 -15.12 7.42
CA PRO A 745 -42.75 -16.56 7.66
C PRO A 745 -43.35 -17.36 6.50
N ASP A 746 -44.06 -16.68 5.58
CA ASP A 746 -44.68 -17.30 4.41
C ASP A 746 -44.69 -16.30 3.24
N LEU A 747 -44.02 -16.69 2.15
CA LEU A 747 -43.94 -15.92 0.91
C LEU A 747 -45.01 -16.30 -0.13
N SER A 748 -45.85 -17.32 0.16
CA SER A 748 -46.87 -17.81 -0.76
C SER A 748 -48.21 -17.05 -0.65
N GLY A 749 -48.43 -16.35 0.46
CA GLY A 749 -49.64 -15.59 0.71
C GLY A 749 -49.75 -14.30 -0.12
N PRO A 750 -50.97 -13.78 -0.36
CA PRO A 750 -51.17 -12.51 -1.08
C PRO A 750 -50.68 -11.29 -0.29
N ASN A 751 -50.55 -11.41 1.04
CA ASN A 751 -50.07 -10.36 1.92
C ASN A 751 -48.79 -10.83 2.62
N LEU A 752 -47.69 -10.12 2.38
CA LEU A 752 -46.41 -10.34 3.04
C LEU A 752 -46.48 -9.72 4.44
N THR A 753 -46.70 -10.55 5.47
CA THR A 753 -46.79 -10.08 6.87
C THR A 753 -45.47 -10.31 7.60
N PRO A 754 -44.64 -9.28 7.81
CA PRO A 754 -43.39 -9.42 8.55
C PRO A 754 -43.64 -9.48 10.07
N LEU A 755 -42.88 -10.33 10.76
CA LEU A 755 -42.88 -10.49 12.22
C LEU A 755 -41.55 -9.98 12.79
N ARG A 756 -41.61 -9.15 13.82
CA ARG A 756 -40.42 -8.62 14.51
C ARG A 756 -39.78 -9.72 15.36
N ALA A 757 -38.47 -9.90 15.26
CA ALA A 757 -37.71 -10.69 16.21
C ALA A 757 -37.50 -9.91 17.51
N PHE A 758 -37.52 -10.60 18.67
CA PHE A 758 -37.44 -9.99 20.00
C PHE A 758 -38.54 -8.93 20.22
N ALA A 759 -39.73 -9.40 20.61
CA ALA A 759 -40.80 -8.48 21.02
C ALA A 759 -40.37 -7.66 22.26
N GLU A 760 -40.95 -6.47 22.44
CA GLU A 760 -40.81 -5.68 23.67
C GLU A 760 -41.36 -6.52 24.84
N THR A 761 -40.49 -7.22 25.56
CA THR A 761 -40.83 -8.02 26.75
C THR A 761 -40.25 -7.40 28.01
N GLU A 762 -40.75 -7.81 29.18
CA GLU A 762 -40.22 -7.41 30.50
C GLU A 762 -38.75 -7.83 30.73
N MET A 763 -38.18 -8.73 29.91
CA MET A 763 -36.77 -9.17 29.99
C MET A 763 -35.80 -8.31 29.16
N GLY A 764 -36.29 -7.29 28.45
CA GLY A 764 -35.48 -6.41 27.60
C GLY A 764 -35.44 -6.82 26.12
N ASP A 765 -35.20 -5.83 25.25
CA ASP A 765 -34.90 -5.99 23.81
C ASP A 765 -33.38 -6.24 23.66
N TRP A 766 -32.96 -7.04 22.67
CA TRP A 766 -31.53 -7.22 22.36
C TRP A 766 -30.93 -5.89 21.91
N ASP A 767 -30.18 -5.19 22.76
CA ASP A 767 -29.78 -3.80 22.54
C ASP A 767 -28.55 -3.61 21.62
N ARG A 768 -28.36 -4.50 20.65
CA ARG A 768 -27.34 -4.33 19.60
C ARG A 768 -28.02 -4.10 18.26
N SER A 769 -27.39 -3.28 17.43
CA SER A 769 -27.84 -3.00 16.07
C SER A 769 -27.13 -3.96 15.10
N PRO A 770 -27.80 -4.99 14.56
CA PRO A 770 -27.23 -5.85 13.54
C PRO A 770 -26.91 -5.06 12.27
N ALA A 771 -25.76 -5.35 11.67
CA ALA A 771 -25.31 -4.80 10.39
C ALA A 771 -25.65 -5.71 9.20
N SER A 772 -25.65 -7.04 9.41
CA SER A 772 -26.03 -8.01 8.39
C SER A 772 -26.68 -9.23 9.01
N ILE A 773 -27.48 -9.96 8.21
CA ILE A 773 -28.11 -11.21 8.59
C ILE A 773 -28.06 -12.25 7.47
N VAL A 774 -27.99 -13.53 7.82
CA VAL A 774 -28.08 -14.65 6.88
C VAL A 774 -28.69 -15.88 7.56
N TRP A 775 -29.46 -16.69 6.83
CA TRP A 775 -30.03 -17.93 7.37
C TRP A 775 -29.00 -19.05 7.43
N SER A 776 -29.03 -19.87 8.49
CA SER A 776 -28.35 -21.17 8.47
C SER A 776 -28.88 -22.05 7.33
N CYS A 777 -28.06 -22.98 6.81
CA CYS A 777 -28.47 -23.84 5.69
C CYS A 777 -29.70 -24.71 5.97
N ASP A 778 -29.96 -25.03 7.24
CA ASP A 778 -31.14 -25.77 7.68
C ASP A 778 -32.41 -24.91 7.86
N GLY A 779 -32.29 -23.59 7.69
CA GLY A 779 -33.39 -22.62 7.86
C GLY A 779 -33.91 -22.49 9.29
N ARG A 780 -33.21 -23.04 10.29
CA ARG A 780 -33.62 -23.03 11.70
C ARG A 780 -33.08 -21.86 12.50
N HIS A 781 -31.99 -21.23 12.05
CA HIS A 781 -31.34 -20.14 12.76
C HIS A 781 -31.08 -18.96 11.83
N LEU A 782 -31.12 -17.76 12.39
CA LEU A 782 -30.60 -16.57 11.75
C LEU A 782 -29.23 -16.25 12.36
N LEU A 783 -28.26 -15.96 11.51
CA LEU A 783 -26.93 -15.51 11.88
C LEU A 783 -26.88 -14.01 11.67
N ALA A 784 -26.44 -13.25 12.66
CA ALA A 784 -26.38 -11.79 12.60
C ALA A 784 -24.99 -11.29 12.96
N THR A 785 -24.46 -10.33 12.21
CA THR A 785 -23.26 -9.58 12.63
C THR A 785 -23.68 -8.31 13.33
N ALA A 786 -23.12 -8.02 14.50
CA ALA A 786 -23.37 -6.76 15.21
C ALA A 786 -22.13 -6.30 15.99
N GLU A 787 -21.98 -5.00 16.15
CA GLU A 787 -20.93 -4.42 16.98
C GLU A 787 -21.24 -4.63 18.47
N GLU A 788 -20.21 -4.98 19.23
CA GLU A 788 -20.27 -4.99 20.68
C GLU A 788 -18.89 -4.64 21.25
N TYR A 789 -18.82 -3.52 21.97
CA TYR A 789 -17.64 -3.06 22.72
C TYR A 789 -16.35 -3.05 21.89
N GLY A 790 -16.39 -2.40 20.73
CA GLY A 790 -15.23 -2.27 19.83
C GLY A 790 -14.87 -3.55 19.07
N THR A 791 -15.77 -4.53 18.97
CA THR A 791 -15.58 -5.74 18.15
C THR A 791 -16.81 -6.03 17.29
N GLY A 792 -16.63 -6.60 16.10
CA GLY A 792 -17.72 -7.01 15.22
C GLY A 792 -17.99 -8.50 15.39
N LYS A 793 -19.05 -8.87 16.12
CA LYS A 793 -19.30 -10.26 16.53
C LYS A 793 -20.35 -10.94 15.66
N LEU A 794 -20.26 -12.26 15.57
CA LEU A 794 -21.27 -13.13 14.99
C LEU A 794 -22.18 -13.67 16.10
N PHE A 795 -23.48 -13.46 15.93
CA PHE A 795 -24.54 -13.94 16.80
C PHE A 795 -25.39 -14.99 16.09
N GLN A 796 -25.83 -16.00 16.83
CA GLN A 796 -26.81 -16.98 16.39
C GLN A 796 -28.13 -16.75 17.11
N ILE A 797 -29.19 -16.59 16.33
CA ILE A 797 -30.55 -16.33 16.78
C ILE A 797 -31.42 -17.54 16.44
N SER A 798 -32.18 -18.04 17.41
CA SER A 798 -33.11 -19.14 17.18
C SER A 798 -34.24 -18.72 16.24
N GLY A 799 -34.62 -19.58 15.29
CA GLY A 799 -35.70 -19.31 14.34
C GLY A 799 -37.09 -19.24 14.96
N ASP A 800 -37.25 -19.71 16.21
CA ASP A 800 -38.39 -19.33 17.06
C ASP A 800 -38.01 -18.02 17.78
N LEU A 801 -38.17 -16.90 17.06
CA LEU A 801 -37.70 -15.54 17.36
C LEU A 801 -38.21 -14.94 18.68
N ALA A 802 -38.95 -15.71 19.47
CA ALA A 802 -39.82 -15.21 20.52
C ALA A 802 -39.18 -15.10 21.91
N ARG A 803 -38.05 -15.77 22.25
CA ARG A 803 -37.76 -16.02 23.69
C ARG A 803 -36.31 -16.16 24.18
N GLN A 804 -35.26 -15.97 23.39
CA GLN A 804 -33.89 -16.21 23.88
C GLN A 804 -32.91 -15.15 23.42
N GLU A 805 -32.05 -14.68 24.33
CA GLU A 805 -30.91 -13.83 23.99
C GLU A 805 -30.07 -14.47 22.86
N PRO A 806 -29.58 -13.69 21.89
CA PRO A 806 -28.71 -14.21 20.84
C PRO A 806 -27.44 -14.86 21.43
N ARG A 807 -27.08 -16.04 20.93
CA ARG A 807 -25.84 -16.72 21.32
C ARG A 807 -24.66 -16.12 20.56
N ILE A 808 -23.64 -15.64 21.25
CA ILE A 808 -22.39 -15.18 20.63
C ILE A 808 -21.59 -16.40 20.12
N LEU A 809 -21.12 -16.34 18.88
CA LEU A 809 -20.28 -17.35 18.25
C LEU A 809 -18.81 -16.92 18.08
N THR A 810 -18.54 -15.61 17.99
CA THR A 810 -17.18 -15.07 17.85
C THR A 810 -16.91 -13.95 18.86
N HIS A 811 -15.66 -13.85 19.34
CA HIS A 811 -15.27 -12.90 20.39
C HIS A 811 -14.10 -11.98 20.01
N ARG A 812 -13.45 -12.19 18.87
CA ARG A 812 -12.23 -11.47 18.46
C ARG A 812 -12.35 -10.95 17.03
N GLY A 813 -11.68 -9.83 16.77
CA GLY A 813 -11.70 -9.17 15.48
C GLY A 813 -13.05 -8.57 15.12
N TYR A 814 -13.16 -8.25 13.85
CA TYR A 814 -14.34 -7.67 13.23
C TYR A 814 -14.79 -8.56 12.06
N ILE A 815 -15.91 -9.26 12.24
CA ILE A 815 -16.49 -10.12 11.22
C ILE A 815 -17.17 -9.27 10.14
N ALA A 816 -16.73 -9.43 8.90
CA ALA A 816 -17.18 -8.67 7.74
C ALA A 816 -18.14 -9.46 6.83
N ASP A 817 -18.02 -10.79 6.77
CA ASP A 817 -18.93 -11.64 5.98
C ASP A 817 -19.12 -13.01 6.60
N VAL A 818 -20.30 -13.58 6.38
CA VAL A 818 -20.75 -14.84 6.97
C VAL A 818 -21.39 -15.70 5.90
N ARG A 819 -20.85 -16.90 5.70
CA ARG A 819 -21.33 -17.88 4.71
C ARG A 819 -21.66 -19.20 5.40
N PRO A 820 -22.95 -19.53 5.58
CA PRO A 820 -23.37 -20.83 6.09
C PRO A 820 -22.93 -21.96 5.15
N LEU A 821 -22.49 -23.08 5.73
CA LEU A 821 -22.13 -24.30 4.99
C LEU A 821 -23.23 -25.38 5.15
N PRO A 822 -23.47 -26.23 4.14
CA PRO A 822 -24.53 -27.23 4.14
C PRO A 822 -24.45 -28.27 5.27
N ASP A 823 -23.27 -28.47 5.84
CA ASP A 823 -23.05 -29.40 6.97
C ASP A 823 -23.35 -28.77 8.35
N GLY A 824 -23.76 -27.50 8.39
CA GLY A 824 -24.09 -26.77 9.61
C GLY A 824 -22.96 -25.91 10.16
N ARG A 825 -21.74 -25.99 9.60
CA ARG A 825 -20.63 -25.08 9.92
C ARG A 825 -20.83 -23.72 9.27
N ILE A 826 -20.05 -22.73 9.70
CA ILE A 826 -20.15 -21.34 9.25
C ILE A 826 -18.78 -20.85 8.85
N PHE A 827 -18.61 -20.44 7.60
CA PHE A 827 -17.41 -19.75 7.15
C PHE A 827 -17.53 -18.25 7.42
N VAL A 828 -16.49 -17.64 7.99
CA VAL A 828 -16.46 -16.21 8.28
C VAL A 828 -15.21 -15.56 7.68
N THR A 829 -15.40 -14.35 7.18
CA THR A 829 -14.30 -13.43 6.83
C THR A 829 -14.27 -12.32 7.87
N GLY A 830 -13.08 -11.96 8.35
CA GLY A 830 -12.91 -10.84 9.27
C GLY A 830 -11.53 -10.19 9.15
N SER A 831 -11.32 -9.17 9.97
CA SER A 831 -10.03 -8.49 10.14
C SER A 831 -9.83 -8.09 11.61
N SER A 832 -8.64 -7.63 11.97
CA SER A 832 -8.33 -7.02 13.27
C SER A 832 -7.42 -5.82 13.08
N LEU A 833 -7.15 -5.06 14.13
CA LEU A 833 -6.19 -3.95 14.06
C LEU A 833 -4.76 -4.40 13.68
N SER A 834 -4.43 -5.67 13.94
CA SER A 834 -3.12 -6.26 13.63
C SER A 834 -3.13 -7.14 12.38
N ASP A 835 -4.29 -7.63 11.94
CA ASP A 835 -4.41 -8.53 10.79
C ASP A 835 -5.39 -8.00 9.73
N ASN A 836 -4.86 -7.76 8.53
CA ASN A 836 -5.62 -7.16 7.44
C ASN A 836 -6.76 -8.04 6.91
N SER A 837 -6.66 -9.37 7.04
CA SER A 837 -7.73 -10.29 6.70
C SER A 837 -7.44 -11.70 7.21
N PHE A 838 -8.43 -12.28 7.88
CA PHE A 838 -8.47 -13.69 8.23
C PHE A 838 -9.75 -14.37 7.71
N TYR A 839 -9.63 -15.68 7.48
CA TYR A 839 -10.76 -16.57 7.26
C TYR A 839 -10.84 -17.56 8.40
N ALA A 840 -12.05 -17.92 8.83
CA ALA A 840 -12.26 -18.96 9.82
C ALA A 840 -13.50 -19.79 9.52
N ILE A 841 -13.52 -21.02 10.04
CA ILE A 841 -14.72 -21.87 10.08
C ILE A 841 -15.11 -22.03 11.54
N VAL A 842 -16.34 -21.63 11.85
CA VAL A 842 -16.98 -21.76 13.15
C VAL A 842 -17.93 -22.96 13.10
N ASP A 843 -17.79 -23.88 14.04
CA ASP A 843 -18.70 -25.00 14.23
C ASP A 843 -19.62 -24.75 15.45
N PRO A 844 -20.90 -24.39 15.23
CA PRO A 844 -21.82 -24.07 16.32
C PRO A 844 -22.22 -25.31 17.14
N LEU A 845 -21.92 -26.53 16.67
CA LEU A 845 -22.22 -27.79 17.36
C LEU A 845 -21.21 -28.12 18.46
N ILE A 846 -20.02 -27.49 18.45
CA ILE A 846 -19.04 -27.68 19.52
C ILE A 846 -19.58 -26.99 20.79
N ALA A 847 -19.62 -27.73 21.90
CA ALA A 847 -20.08 -27.20 23.17
C ALA A 847 -19.04 -26.20 23.73
N PRO A 848 -19.46 -25.02 24.21
CA PRO A 848 -18.56 -24.11 24.89
C PRO A 848 -17.99 -24.78 26.16
N HIS A 849 -16.69 -24.61 26.42
CA HIS A 849 -16.04 -25.29 27.53
C HIS A 849 -16.55 -24.75 28.89
N PRO A 850 -16.97 -25.61 29.84
CA PRO A 850 -17.41 -25.16 31.16
C PRO A 850 -16.26 -24.41 31.88
N GLY A 851 -16.49 -23.15 32.26
CA GLY A 851 -15.51 -22.32 32.98
C GLY A 851 -14.62 -21.42 32.11
N ARG A 852 -14.76 -21.46 30.78
CA ARG A 852 -14.19 -20.44 29.88
C ARG A 852 -15.24 -20.03 28.83
N PRO A 853 -16.19 -19.14 29.18
CA PRO A 853 -17.28 -18.73 28.30
C PRO A 853 -16.83 -17.95 27.05
N HIS A 854 -15.55 -17.57 26.96
CA HIS A 854 -14.95 -16.82 25.83
C HIS A 854 -13.90 -17.66 25.11
N THR A 855 -14.27 -18.78 24.49
CA THR A 855 -13.28 -19.69 23.89
C THR A 855 -13.36 -19.78 22.38
N ASP A 856 -12.18 -19.78 21.77
CA ASP A 856 -11.85 -20.32 20.44
C ASP A 856 -12.33 -21.77 20.21
N ALA A 857 -13.07 -22.38 21.15
CA ALA A 857 -13.55 -23.75 21.11
C ALA A 857 -14.53 -24.00 19.95
N LEU A 858 -15.22 -22.96 19.45
CA LEU A 858 -16.06 -23.06 18.27
C LEU A 858 -15.26 -22.96 16.96
N LEU A 859 -13.98 -22.54 16.98
CA LEU A 859 -13.17 -22.40 15.78
C LEU A 859 -12.62 -23.75 15.35
N ALA A 860 -13.14 -24.27 14.23
CA ALA A 860 -12.68 -25.51 13.62
C ALA A 860 -11.46 -25.31 12.70
N TRP A 861 -11.31 -24.10 12.14
CA TRP A 861 -10.19 -23.75 11.25
C TRP A 861 -10.02 -22.22 11.18
N THR A 862 -8.78 -21.77 10.98
CA THR A 862 -8.46 -20.36 10.73
C THR A 862 -7.27 -20.22 9.77
N HIS A 863 -7.26 -19.15 8.97
CA HIS A 863 -6.15 -18.78 8.11
C HIS A 863 -6.00 -17.26 8.04
N SER A 864 -4.86 -16.75 8.51
CA SER A 864 -4.44 -15.36 8.37
C SER A 864 -3.48 -15.17 7.20
N ASN A 865 -3.68 -14.14 6.38
CA ASN A 865 -2.71 -13.79 5.33
C ASN A 865 -1.44 -13.16 5.91
N SER A 866 -1.58 -12.35 6.98
CA SER A 866 -0.48 -11.63 7.63
C SER A 866 0.20 -12.43 8.76
N GLN A 867 -0.29 -13.65 9.05
CA GLN A 867 0.09 -14.46 10.20
C GLN A 867 -0.14 -13.72 11.53
N ASP A 868 -1.37 -13.24 11.72
CA ASP A 868 -1.80 -12.45 12.88
C ASP A 868 -0.94 -11.19 13.08
N GLY A 869 -0.66 -10.48 11.97
CA GLY A 869 0.13 -9.25 11.94
C GLY A 869 1.66 -9.42 11.92
N ARG A 870 2.17 -10.64 12.16
CA ARG A 870 3.62 -10.87 12.28
C ARG A 870 4.40 -10.56 11.01
N LYS A 871 3.81 -10.74 9.81
CA LYS A 871 4.45 -10.36 8.54
C LYS A 871 4.72 -8.87 8.44
N PHE A 872 3.97 -8.05 9.17
CA PHE A 872 4.15 -6.61 9.23
C PHE A 872 5.00 -6.20 10.42
N GLY A 873 5.37 -7.11 11.34
CA GLY A 873 6.02 -6.75 12.60
C GLY A 873 5.04 -6.31 13.70
N LEU A 874 3.74 -6.51 13.48
CA LEU A 874 2.71 -6.27 14.49
C LEU A 874 2.55 -7.49 15.40
N ASN A 875 2.04 -7.22 16.60
CA ASN A 875 1.77 -8.18 17.65
C ASN A 875 0.38 -7.89 18.23
N PRO A 876 -0.55 -8.86 18.22
CA PRO A 876 -1.88 -8.68 18.83
C PRO A 876 -1.83 -8.26 20.31
N GLY A 877 -0.75 -8.59 21.04
CA GLY A 877 -0.54 -8.16 22.42
C GLY A 877 -0.27 -6.66 22.62
N GLN A 878 -0.12 -5.89 21.54
CA GLN A 878 -0.01 -4.42 21.57
C GLN A 878 -1.35 -3.74 21.82
N ILE A 879 -2.46 -4.45 21.57
CA ILE A 879 -3.80 -3.89 21.63
C ILE A 879 -4.40 -4.24 22.98
N SER A 880 -4.99 -3.24 23.63
CA SER A 880 -5.70 -3.39 24.89
C SER A 880 -6.92 -2.49 24.92
N SER A 881 -7.74 -2.64 25.95
CA SER A 881 -8.93 -1.83 26.18
C SER A 881 -8.86 -1.19 27.55
N ILE A 882 -9.32 0.05 27.65
CA ILE A 882 -9.55 0.75 28.91
C ILE A 882 -11.01 1.19 29.00
N TRP A 883 -11.51 1.31 30.23
CA TRP A 883 -12.84 1.81 30.54
C TRP A 883 -12.67 2.95 31.53
N THR A 884 -13.27 4.10 31.21
CA THR A 884 -13.12 5.33 31.98
C THR A 884 -14.48 5.88 32.34
N PRO A 885 -14.66 6.59 33.47
CA PRO A 885 -15.96 7.16 33.84
C PRO A 885 -16.56 8.03 32.73
N ALA A 886 -17.81 7.73 32.36
CA ALA A 886 -18.54 8.53 31.38
C ALA A 886 -18.97 9.89 31.96
N SER A 887 -19.14 10.89 31.10
CA SER A 887 -19.71 12.20 31.43
C SER A 887 -21.12 12.06 32.02
N ASN A 888 -21.91 11.12 31.48
CA ASN A 888 -23.29 10.89 31.88
C ASN A 888 -23.52 9.44 32.34
N PRO A 889 -23.22 9.12 33.62
CA PRO A 889 -23.34 7.78 34.17
C PRO A 889 -24.78 7.25 34.24
N ARG A 890 -25.80 8.08 33.95
CA ARG A 890 -27.20 7.63 33.86
C ARG A 890 -27.51 6.92 32.54
N ILE A 891 -26.73 7.17 31.49
CA ILE A 891 -26.90 6.56 30.17
C ILE A 891 -25.96 5.37 30.04
N ASN A 892 -24.70 5.58 30.38
CA ASN A 892 -23.67 4.55 30.36
C ASN A 892 -22.65 4.88 31.46
N GLU A 893 -22.23 3.89 32.24
CA GLU A 893 -21.34 4.12 33.41
C GLU A 893 -19.91 4.45 32.97
N GLU A 894 -19.43 3.81 31.90
CA GLU A 894 -18.04 3.88 31.45
C GLU A 894 -17.92 4.01 29.93
N VAL A 895 -16.96 4.80 29.48
CA VAL A 895 -16.54 4.99 28.09
C VAL A 895 -15.40 4.02 27.77
N HIS A 896 -15.54 3.28 26.67
CA HIS A 896 -14.50 2.38 26.19
C HIS A 896 -13.49 3.12 25.30
N SER A 897 -12.21 2.79 25.43
CA SER A 897 -11.18 3.18 24.48
C SER A 897 -10.27 2.01 24.16
N ILE A 898 -9.86 1.90 22.90
CA ILE A 898 -8.82 0.96 22.46
C ILE A 898 -7.47 1.66 22.63
N VAL A 899 -6.54 1.00 23.31
CA VAL A 899 -5.16 1.49 23.49
C VAL A 899 -4.22 0.60 22.70
N VAL A 900 -3.42 1.20 21.83
CA VAL A 900 -2.41 0.51 21.03
C VAL A 900 -1.02 1.00 21.43
N TYR A 901 -0.22 0.08 21.94
CA TYR A 901 1.17 0.31 22.34
C TYR A 901 2.13 0.05 21.17
N PRO A 902 3.31 0.68 21.15
CA PRO A 902 4.37 0.34 20.18
C PRO A 902 4.74 -1.15 20.24
N SER A 903 5.16 -1.75 19.12
CA SER A 903 5.46 -3.20 19.05
C SER A 903 6.62 -3.62 19.95
N ASN A 904 7.52 -2.68 20.19
CA ASN A 904 8.67 -2.77 21.07
C ASN A 904 8.45 -2.10 22.44
N TYR A 905 7.19 -1.96 22.88
CA TYR A 905 6.84 -1.28 24.11
C TYR A 905 7.61 -1.79 25.33
N ASP A 906 8.20 -0.85 26.07
CA ASP A 906 9.00 -1.06 27.26
C ASP A 906 8.46 -0.18 28.38
N ARG A 907 7.94 -0.81 29.44
CA ARG A 907 7.34 -0.12 30.59
C ARG A 907 8.32 0.76 31.37
N THR A 908 9.62 0.67 31.10
CA THR A 908 10.64 1.52 31.73
C THR A 908 10.84 2.86 31.02
N GLN A 909 10.26 3.03 29.83
CA GLN A 909 10.37 4.24 29.01
C GLN A 909 9.07 5.05 29.02
N THR A 910 9.17 6.33 28.65
CA THR A 910 8.01 7.21 28.46
C THR A 910 7.78 7.51 26.98
N TYR A 911 6.51 7.53 26.58
CA TYR A 911 6.09 7.66 25.20
C TYR A 911 5.17 8.87 25.04
N PRO A 912 5.27 9.65 23.95
CA PRO A 912 4.25 10.62 23.60
C PRO A 912 2.89 9.92 23.38
N VAL A 913 1.80 10.67 23.47
CA VAL A 913 0.44 10.11 23.40
C VAL A 913 -0.29 10.67 22.18
N ALA A 914 -0.89 9.79 21.36
CA ALA A 914 -1.73 10.19 20.25
C ALA A 914 -3.19 9.83 20.55
N TYR A 915 -4.05 10.85 20.65
CA TYR A 915 -5.49 10.68 20.83
C TYR A 915 -6.19 10.66 19.48
N LEU A 916 -6.86 9.55 19.15
CA LEU A 916 -7.59 9.38 17.91
C LEU A 916 -9.10 9.42 18.16
N ILE A 917 -9.77 10.39 17.53
CA ILE A 917 -11.21 10.62 17.66
C ILE A 917 -11.86 10.24 16.33
N HIS A 918 -12.74 9.24 16.35
CA HIS A 918 -13.36 8.73 15.12
C HIS A 918 -14.37 9.72 14.53
N GLY A 919 -14.63 9.56 13.23
CA GLY A 919 -15.73 10.22 12.53
C GLY A 919 -17.09 9.56 12.81
N GLY A 920 -18.16 10.19 12.32
CA GLY A 920 -19.54 9.83 12.63
C GLY A 920 -20.39 11.08 12.75
N PRO A 921 -21.09 11.32 13.87
CA PRO A 921 -20.64 10.90 15.19
C PRO A 921 -21.04 9.50 15.62
N GLN A 922 -22.07 8.91 15.02
CA GLN A 922 -22.53 7.56 15.34
C GLN A 922 -21.71 6.50 14.59
N GLY A 923 -20.47 6.34 15.02
CA GLY A 923 -19.57 5.25 14.63
C GLY A 923 -18.75 4.79 15.84
N ALA A 924 -17.74 3.95 15.63
CA ALA A 924 -16.82 3.56 16.69
C ALA A 924 -15.48 3.09 16.11
N TRP A 925 -14.41 3.25 16.89
CA TRP A 925 -13.22 2.43 16.75
C TRP A 925 -13.53 0.98 17.12
N GLY A 926 -13.27 0.08 16.16
CA GLY A 926 -13.32 -1.36 16.36
C GLY A 926 -11.96 -2.03 16.16
N ASP A 927 -11.83 -3.26 16.64
CA ASP A 927 -10.73 -4.18 16.34
C ASP A 927 -10.82 -4.64 14.88
N SER A 928 -10.57 -3.72 13.95
CA SER A 928 -10.75 -3.87 12.50
C SER A 928 -9.59 -3.21 11.77
N TRP A 929 -9.21 -3.77 10.61
CA TRP A 929 -8.13 -3.22 9.81
C TRP A 929 -8.59 -2.01 8.99
N SER A 930 -7.80 -0.94 9.01
CA SER A 930 -7.97 0.22 8.14
C SER A 930 -6.68 0.49 7.40
N THR A 931 -6.75 0.86 6.12
CA THR A 931 -5.57 1.38 5.40
C THR A 931 -5.42 2.89 5.56
N ARG A 932 -6.40 3.58 6.14
CA ARG A 932 -6.43 5.05 6.25
C ARG A 932 -6.11 5.56 7.65
N TRP A 933 -6.76 4.95 8.64
CA TRP A 933 -6.72 5.37 10.04
C TRP A 933 -6.50 4.13 10.90
N ASN A 934 -5.36 3.46 10.74
CA ASN A 934 -4.99 2.35 11.61
C ASN A 934 -4.21 2.88 12.82
N PRO A 935 -4.71 2.75 14.06
CA PRO A 935 -3.96 3.12 15.26
C PRO A 935 -2.53 2.54 15.33
N ALA A 936 -2.29 1.35 14.79
CA ALA A 936 -0.96 0.73 14.79
C ALA A 936 0.09 1.58 14.06
N VAL A 937 -0.29 2.29 12.99
CA VAL A 937 0.59 3.22 12.25
C VAL A 937 1.24 4.24 13.17
N PHE A 938 0.43 4.84 14.06
CA PHE A 938 0.88 5.87 14.98
C PHE A 938 1.65 5.23 16.13
N ALA A 939 1.24 4.06 16.61
CA ALA A 939 1.94 3.34 17.67
C ALA A 939 3.37 2.97 17.23
N GLU A 940 3.54 2.56 15.98
CA GLU A 940 4.83 2.28 15.36
C GLU A 940 5.64 3.53 14.99
N GLN A 941 5.20 4.74 15.35
CA GLN A 941 6.08 5.92 15.40
C GLN A 941 6.63 6.17 16.81
N GLY A 942 6.18 5.38 17.79
CA GLY A 942 6.57 5.51 19.19
C GLY A 942 5.53 6.23 20.05
N TYR A 943 4.28 6.33 19.61
CA TYR A 943 3.20 6.84 20.45
C TYR A 943 2.53 5.71 21.23
N ILE A 944 2.04 6.01 22.43
CA ILE A 944 0.89 5.30 22.99
C ILE A 944 -0.36 5.90 22.34
N VAL A 945 -1.12 5.09 21.61
CA VAL A 945 -2.29 5.56 20.87
C VAL A 945 -3.55 5.21 21.65
N ILE A 946 -4.40 6.21 21.91
CA ILE A 946 -5.68 6.03 22.60
C ILE A 946 -6.80 6.40 21.62
N ALA A 947 -7.51 5.39 21.14
CA ALA A 947 -8.63 5.51 20.22
C ALA A 947 -9.95 5.44 21.01
N ILE A 948 -10.61 6.59 21.15
CA ILE A 948 -11.72 6.78 22.11
C ILE A 948 -13.07 6.53 21.42
N ASN A 949 -13.97 5.82 22.09
CA ASN A 949 -15.38 5.67 21.68
C ASN A 949 -16.30 6.50 22.61
N PRO A 950 -16.37 7.84 22.46
CA PRO A 950 -17.13 8.72 23.35
C PRO A 950 -18.65 8.54 23.19
N THR A 951 -19.44 9.23 24.02
CA THR A 951 -20.90 9.31 23.90
C THR A 951 -21.33 9.57 22.45
N GLY A 952 -22.30 8.80 21.96
CA GLY A 952 -22.68 8.74 20.55
C GLY A 952 -22.14 7.54 19.79
N SER A 953 -21.14 6.84 20.32
CA SER A 953 -20.53 5.71 19.62
C SER A 953 -21.43 4.49 19.52
N THR A 954 -21.31 3.74 18.43
CA THR A 954 -22.08 2.51 18.18
C THR A 954 -21.49 1.29 18.92
N GLY A 955 -22.30 0.25 19.13
CA GLY A 955 -21.87 -0.99 19.78
C GLY A 955 -21.90 -1.01 21.31
N TYR A 956 -22.38 0.07 21.95
CA TYR A 956 -22.53 0.18 23.42
C TYR A 956 -24.01 0.21 23.87
N GLY A 957 -24.95 0.36 22.93
CA GLY A 957 -26.39 0.41 23.17
C GLY A 957 -27.04 1.59 22.48
N GLN A 958 -28.33 1.49 22.14
CA GLN A 958 -29.00 2.56 21.41
C GLN A 958 -29.06 3.86 22.23
N ALA A 959 -29.26 3.75 23.55
CA ALA A 959 -29.30 4.91 24.43
C ALA A 959 -27.98 5.71 24.44
N PHE A 960 -26.83 5.02 24.38
CA PHE A 960 -25.52 5.68 24.30
C PHE A 960 -25.29 6.31 22.92
N THR A 961 -25.80 5.71 21.86
CA THR A 961 -25.77 6.24 20.48
C THR A 961 -26.65 7.50 20.36
N ASP A 962 -27.85 7.47 20.93
CA ASP A 962 -28.84 8.57 20.89
C ASP A 962 -28.40 9.78 21.73
N ALA A 963 -27.58 9.57 22.77
CA ALA A 963 -27.21 10.58 23.76
C ALA A 963 -26.43 11.77 23.19
N ILE A 964 -25.84 11.63 22.02
CA ILE A 964 -25.14 12.72 21.34
C ILE A 964 -26.10 13.74 20.70
N ARG A 965 -27.36 13.37 20.49
CA ARG A 965 -28.34 14.24 19.84
C ARG A 965 -28.49 15.55 20.63
N ARG A 966 -28.37 16.68 19.93
CA ARG A 966 -28.36 18.06 20.46
C ARG A 966 -27.26 18.31 21.51
N ASN A 967 -26.18 17.52 21.47
CA ASN A 967 -25.16 17.46 22.51
C ASN A 967 -23.75 17.22 21.93
N TRP A 968 -23.49 17.62 20.68
CA TRP A 968 -22.26 17.29 19.95
C TRP A 968 -20.97 17.77 20.65
N GLY A 969 -20.98 18.96 21.24
CA GLY A 969 -19.84 19.52 21.98
C GLY A 969 -19.90 19.33 23.50
N GLY A 970 -20.90 18.60 24.01
CA GLY A 970 -21.14 18.40 25.44
C GLY A 970 -20.55 17.09 25.94
N ASP A 971 -21.39 16.06 26.17
CA ASP A 971 -20.95 14.78 26.73
C ASP A 971 -19.77 14.13 25.97
N PRO A 972 -19.73 14.09 24.62
CA PRO A 972 -18.60 13.49 23.90
C PRO A 972 -17.27 14.21 24.17
N TYR A 973 -17.29 15.55 24.26
CA TYR A 973 -16.08 16.32 24.61
C TYR A 973 -15.65 16.02 26.04
N GLN A 974 -16.58 15.98 26.98
CA GLN A 974 -16.29 15.69 28.38
C GLN A 974 -15.78 14.25 28.58
N ASP A 975 -16.27 13.28 27.80
CA ASP A 975 -15.74 11.91 27.78
C ASP A 975 -14.26 11.90 27.36
N ILE A 976 -13.90 12.67 26.33
CA ILE A 976 -12.50 12.79 25.88
C ILE A 976 -11.63 13.41 26.98
N VAL A 977 -12.13 14.43 27.68
CA VAL A 977 -11.45 15.03 28.84
C VAL A 977 -11.26 13.99 29.95
N ASN A 978 -12.29 13.21 30.27
CA ASN A 978 -12.22 12.17 31.30
C ASN A 978 -11.19 11.09 30.93
N VAL A 979 -11.14 10.67 29.66
CA VAL A 979 -10.13 9.71 29.18
C VAL A 979 -8.72 10.31 29.29
N PHE A 980 -8.54 11.57 28.91
CA PHE A 980 -7.25 12.26 29.01
C PHE A 980 -6.75 12.30 30.46
N ASP A 981 -7.59 12.75 31.39
CA ASP A 981 -7.24 12.84 32.81
C ASP A 981 -7.01 11.47 33.43
N TRP A 982 -7.81 10.47 33.06
CA TRP A 982 -7.66 9.10 33.53
C TRP A 982 -6.34 8.49 33.03
N ALA A 983 -6.02 8.64 31.73
CA ALA A 983 -4.79 8.11 31.15
C ALA A 983 -3.56 8.77 31.78
N LYS A 984 -3.60 10.09 32.01
CA LYS A 984 -2.55 10.84 32.71
C LYS A 984 -2.33 10.35 34.15
N ALA A 985 -3.39 9.92 34.83
CA ALA A 985 -3.30 9.42 36.21
C ALA A 985 -2.90 7.94 36.31
N ASN A 986 -3.25 7.11 35.33
CA ASN A 986 -3.17 5.64 35.44
C ASN A 986 -2.17 4.97 34.50
N ILE A 987 -1.66 5.68 33.48
CA ILE A 987 -0.65 5.17 32.54
C ILE A 987 0.65 5.97 32.73
N PRO A 988 1.52 5.61 33.69
CA PRO A 988 2.71 6.39 34.02
C PRO A 988 3.72 6.52 32.86
N GLU A 989 3.68 5.57 31.92
CA GLU A 989 4.52 5.59 30.71
C GLU A 989 4.03 6.59 29.65
N ALA A 990 2.81 7.15 29.79
CA ALA A 990 2.20 8.07 28.84
C ALA A 990 2.54 9.55 29.16
N ASP A 991 3.43 10.14 28.37
CA ASP A 991 3.87 11.53 28.53
C ASP A 991 2.88 12.51 27.88
N HIS A 992 1.96 13.00 28.69
CA HIS A 992 0.93 13.95 28.26
C HIS A 992 1.48 15.36 27.97
N ASN A 993 2.74 15.67 28.30
CA ASN A 993 3.37 16.92 27.85
C ASN A 993 3.77 16.87 26.38
N ARG A 994 3.71 15.69 25.75
CA ARG A 994 3.97 15.46 24.32
C ARG A 994 2.75 14.86 23.63
N ALA A 995 1.55 15.17 24.13
CA ALA A 995 0.30 14.67 23.58
C ALA A 995 -0.13 15.43 22.32
N VAL A 996 -0.67 14.69 21.35
CA VAL A 996 -1.28 15.20 20.12
C VAL A 996 -2.68 14.60 19.94
N ALA A 997 -3.55 15.28 19.20
CA ALA A 997 -4.89 14.78 18.91
C ALA A 997 -5.23 14.89 17.41
N LEU A 998 -5.91 13.87 16.90
CA LEU A 998 -6.24 13.74 15.49
C LEU A 998 -7.67 13.25 15.32
N GLY A 999 -8.37 13.75 14.31
CA GLY A 999 -9.71 13.25 13.98
C GLY A 999 -10.17 13.61 12.57
N ALA A 1000 -11.08 12.80 12.03
CA ALA A 1000 -11.69 12.99 10.71
C ALA A 1000 -13.20 13.16 10.78
N SER A 1001 -13.81 13.93 9.88
CA SER A 1001 -15.27 14.14 9.82
C SER A 1001 -15.79 14.72 11.14
N TYR A 1002 -16.71 14.06 11.86
CA TYR A 1002 -17.05 14.43 13.25
C TYR A 1002 -15.82 14.48 14.19
N GLY A 1003 -14.83 13.61 14.00
CA GLY A 1003 -13.55 13.73 14.71
C GLY A 1003 -12.82 15.03 14.37
N GLY A 1004 -12.90 15.49 13.12
CA GLY A 1004 -12.38 16.79 12.67
C GLY A 1004 -13.17 17.97 13.24
N TYR A 1005 -14.51 17.85 13.31
CA TYR A 1005 -15.36 18.76 14.11
C TYR A 1005 -14.85 18.85 15.55
N MET A 1006 -14.59 17.72 16.18
CA MET A 1006 -14.12 17.67 17.56
C MET A 1006 -12.73 18.30 17.69
N MET A 1007 -11.85 18.20 16.69
CA MET A 1007 -10.59 18.95 16.69
C MET A 1007 -10.81 20.47 16.68
N ASN A 1008 -11.70 20.96 15.83
CA ASN A 1008 -12.08 22.38 15.78
C ASN A 1008 -12.76 22.83 17.09
N TRP A 1009 -13.54 21.97 17.73
CA TRP A 1009 -14.16 22.23 19.03
C TRP A 1009 -13.11 22.28 20.15
N ILE A 1010 -12.24 21.27 20.24
CA ILE A 1010 -11.11 21.18 21.19
C ILE A 1010 -10.21 22.42 21.08
N GLN A 1011 -9.91 22.88 19.87
CA GLN A 1011 -9.13 24.09 19.60
C GLN A 1011 -9.69 25.35 20.29
N GLY A 1012 -11.02 25.42 20.47
CA GLY A 1012 -11.71 26.52 21.14
C GLY A 1012 -11.78 26.42 22.67
N HIS A 1013 -11.36 25.29 23.26
CA HIS A 1013 -11.59 24.92 24.67
C HIS A 1013 -10.29 24.53 25.41
N ASP A 1014 -10.37 24.39 26.73
CA ASP A 1014 -9.21 24.17 27.61
C ASP A 1014 -8.38 22.93 27.26
N LEU A 1015 -9.04 21.85 26.81
CA LEU A 1015 -8.34 20.63 26.42
C LEU A 1015 -7.40 20.86 25.23
N GLY A 1016 -7.72 21.78 24.31
CA GLY A 1016 -6.85 22.12 23.18
C GLY A 1016 -5.47 22.59 23.64
N ARG A 1017 -5.40 23.30 24.77
CA ARG A 1017 -4.14 23.81 25.34
C ARG A 1017 -3.30 22.73 26.01
N GLN A 1018 -3.84 21.52 26.22
CA GLN A 1018 -3.09 20.37 26.69
C GLN A 1018 -2.34 19.67 25.55
N PHE A 1019 -2.81 19.79 24.32
CA PHE A 1019 -2.16 19.20 23.15
C PHE A 1019 -1.07 20.10 22.58
N LYS A 1020 -0.05 19.48 21.99
CA LYS A 1020 1.03 20.19 21.28
C LYS A 1020 0.70 20.46 19.82
N ALA A 1021 -0.13 19.61 19.22
CA ALA A 1021 -0.63 19.78 17.86
C ALA A 1021 -1.97 19.07 17.67
N LEU A 1022 -2.75 19.59 16.74
CA LEU A 1022 -4.00 19.02 16.28
C LEU A 1022 -3.93 18.66 14.79
N VAL A 1023 -4.63 17.61 14.38
CA VAL A 1023 -4.84 17.25 12.96
C VAL A 1023 -6.34 17.12 12.69
N CYS A 1024 -6.88 18.06 11.91
CA CYS A 1024 -8.28 18.12 11.52
C CYS A 1024 -8.43 17.69 10.05
N HIS A 1025 -9.08 16.55 9.81
CA HIS A 1025 -9.35 16.02 8.48
C HIS A 1025 -10.84 16.11 8.16
N ASP A 1026 -11.23 16.83 7.11
CA ASP A 1026 -12.62 17.02 6.69
C ASP A 1026 -13.55 17.42 7.85
N GLY A 1027 -13.08 18.34 8.72
CA GLY A 1027 -13.82 18.79 9.91
C GLY A 1027 -14.69 20.00 9.63
N ILE A 1028 -15.88 20.05 10.21
CA ILE A 1028 -16.77 21.21 10.10
C ILE A 1028 -16.36 22.34 11.07
N THR A 1029 -16.53 23.57 10.61
CA THR A 1029 -16.25 24.81 11.36
C THR A 1029 -17.51 25.62 11.66
N SER A 1030 -18.56 25.52 10.82
CA SER A 1030 -19.86 26.14 11.08
C SER A 1030 -21.05 25.27 10.68
N PHE A 1031 -22.07 25.20 11.54
CA PHE A 1031 -23.29 24.46 11.25
C PHE A 1031 -24.22 25.20 10.29
N THR A 1032 -24.40 26.51 10.46
CA THR A 1032 -25.33 27.27 9.59
C THR A 1032 -24.81 27.44 8.16
N GLY A 1033 -23.50 27.40 7.95
CA GLY A 1033 -22.89 27.36 6.62
C GLY A 1033 -22.69 25.94 6.13
N GLY A 1034 -21.76 25.22 6.76
CA GLY A 1034 -21.25 23.92 6.32
C GLY A 1034 -22.26 22.78 6.37
N MET A 1035 -22.98 22.59 7.48
CA MET A 1035 -23.92 21.46 7.60
C MET A 1035 -25.07 21.55 6.61
N LEU A 1036 -25.50 22.76 6.25
CA LEU A 1036 -26.60 22.94 5.28
C LEU A 1036 -26.15 22.72 3.83
N ALA A 1037 -24.85 22.67 3.55
CA ALA A 1037 -24.31 22.39 2.23
C ALA A 1037 -24.20 20.89 1.91
N THR A 1038 -24.43 20.03 2.91
CA THR A 1038 -24.48 18.57 2.73
C THR A 1038 -25.73 18.13 1.98
N GLU A 1039 -25.66 17.03 1.24
CA GLU A 1039 -26.81 16.45 0.54
C GLU A 1039 -27.79 15.69 1.43
N GLU A 1040 -27.31 15.16 2.55
CA GLU A 1040 -28.06 14.30 3.48
C GLU A 1040 -28.62 15.15 4.63
N LEU A 1041 -29.47 16.12 4.28
CA LEU A 1041 -30.03 17.09 5.22
C LEU A 1041 -30.83 16.46 6.39
N TYR A 1042 -31.32 15.23 6.24
CA TYR A 1042 -31.95 14.50 7.34
C TYR A 1042 -31.03 14.35 8.56
N PHE A 1043 -29.73 14.16 8.33
CA PHE A 1043 -28.75 13.94 9.39
C PHE A 1043 -28.59 15.16 10.30
N PRO A 1044 -28.19 16.36 9.81
CA PRO A 1044 -28.05 17.54 10.67
C PRO A 1044 -29.39 17.96 11.29
N PHE A 1045 -30.54 17.78 10.60
CA PHE A 1045 -31.84 18.14 11.17
C PHE A 1045 -32.25 17.23 12.31
N TYR A 1046 -31.95 15.94 12.22
CA TYR A 1046 -32.24 15.02 13.30
C TYR A 1046 -31.33 15.26 14.51
N ASP A 1047 -30.02 15.36 14.27
CA ASP A 1047 -28.99 15.46 15.30
C ASP A 1047 -28.97 16.81 16.00
N LEU A 1048 -29.09 17.92 15.26
CA LEU A 1048 -29.14 19.28 15.82
C LEU A 1048 -30.55 19.70 16.24
N GLY A 1049 -31.54 18.82 16.04
CA GLY A 1049 -32.83 18.91 16.71
C GLY A 1049 -33.92 19.72 16.03
N GLY A 1050 -33.87 19.90 14.71
CA GLY A 1050 -34.91 20.53 13.90
C GLY A 1050 -34.33 21.46 12.83
N THR A 1051 -35.20 22.06 12.02
CA THR A 1051 -34.78 23.01 10.96
C THR A 1051 -34.49 24.41 11.53
N PRO A 1052 -33.37 25.08 11.17
CA PRO A 1052 -32.91 26.30 11.84
C PRO A 1052 -33.58 27.61 11.37
N TRP A 1053 -34.36 27.57 10.28
CA TRP A 1053 -35.03 28.74 9.67
C TRP A 1053 -36.52 28.86 10.03
N TYR A 1054 -37.08 27.91 10.77
CA TYR A 1054 -38.47 27.96 11.21
C TYR A 1054 -38.54 28.21 12.71
N ASP A 1055 -38.85 29.45 13.09
CA ASP A 1055 -39.21 29.80 14.47
C ASP A 1055 -40.68 29.37 14.70
N PRO A 1056 -41.02 28.68 15.81
CA PRO A 1056 -42.42 28.45 16.20
C PRO A 1056 -43.30 29.73 16.23
N GLY A 1057 -42.70 30.92 16.29
CA GLY A 1057 -43.38 32.23 16.18
C GLY A 1057 -43.46 32.84 14.78
N PHE A 1058 -42.95 32.19 13.73
CA PHE A 1058 -42.91 32.73 12.36
C PHE A 1058 -44.31 32.76 11.73
N LYS A 1059 -44.73 33.93 11.23
CA LYS A 1059 -45.91 34.08 10.37
C LYS A 1059 -45.41 34.36 8.94
N PRO A 1060 -45.77 33.54 7.94
CA PRO A 1060 -45.39 33.81 6.55
C PRO A 1060 -45.91 35.19 6.11
N ALA A 1061 -45.19 35.85 5.20
CA ALA A 1061 -45.61 37.14 4.69
C ALA A 1061 -46.97 37.03 3.97
N PRO A 1062 -47.88 38.03 4.10
CA PRO A 1062 -49.18 37.95 3.46
C PRO A 1062 -49.05 37.87 1.94
N GLY A 1063 -49.56 36.78 1.34
CA GLY A 1063 -49.57 36.59 -0.11
C GLY A 1063 -48.39 35.80 -0.67
N GLU A 1064 -47.49 35.26 0.16
CA GLU A 1064 -46.54 34.26 -0.33
C GLU A 1064 -47.29 32.96 -0.66
N PRO A 1065 -47.21 32.45 -1.90
CA PRO A 1065 -47.68 31.11 -2.20
C PRO A 1065 -46.87 30.15 -1.35
N GLU A 1066 -47.53 29.11 -0.85
CA GLU A 1066 -46.88 28.00 -0.19
C GLU A 1066 -45.70 27.47 -1.04
N SER A 1067 -44.48 27.92 -0.74
CA SER A 1067 -43.26 27.10 -0.85
C SER A 1067 -43.30 25.91 0.14
N ALA A 1068 -44.51 25.59 0.64
CA ALA A 1068 -44.79 24.80 1.82
C ALA A 1068 -44.65 23.31 1.59
N ALA A 1069 -44.52 22.78 0.37
CA ALA A 1069 -44.39 21.34 0.22
C ALA A 1069 -43.08 20.81 0.87
N ALA A 1070 -41.94 21.42 0.57
CA ALA A 1070 -40.65 21.01 1.15
C ALA A 1070 -40.46 21.51 2.60
N ALA A 1071 -40.92 22.74 2.89
CA ALA A 1071 -40.88 23.30 4.24
C ALA A 1071 -41.83 22.56 5.21
N ALA A 1072 -43.04 22.19 4.78
CA ALA A 1072 -43.97 21.37 5.58
C ALA A 1072 -43.49 19.92 5.70
N GLN A 1073 -42.87 19.34 4.66
CA GLN A 1073 -42.32 17.98 4.77
C GLN A 1073 -41.14 17.90 5.74
N SER A 1074 -40.18 18.83 5.65
CA SER A 1074 -39.05 18.90 6.61
C SER A 1074 -39.53 19.24 8.03
N HIS A 1075 -40.48 20.18 8.18
CA HIS A 1075 -41.06 20.51 9.48
C HIS A 1075 -41.87 19.35 10.09
N ALA A 1076 -42.65 18.63 9.28
CA ALA A 1076 -43.39 17.45 9.75
C ALA A 1076 -42.46 16.33 10.21
N ASN A 1077 -41.28 16.19 9.58
CA ASN A 1077 -40.30 15.16 9.91
C ASN A 1077 -39.47 15.51 11.16
N PHE A 1078 -38.93 16.74 11.26
CA PHE A 1078 -37.90 17.08 12.25
C PHE A 1078 -38.33 18.15 13.27
N GLY A 1079 -39.47 18.81 13.05
CA GLY A 1079 -39.90 19.96 13.82
C GLY A 1079 -39.11 21.23 13.49
N ALA A 1080 -39.06 22.14 14.46
CA ALA A 1080 -38.43 23.45 14.31
C ALA A 1080 -37.36 23.68 15.38
N SER A 1081 -36.31 24.38 15.01
CA SER A 1081 -35.22 24.79 15.89
C SER A 1081 -34.82 26.23 15.60
N SER A 1082 -34.07 26.85 16.50
CA SER A 1082 -33.49 28.17 16.26
C SER A 1082 -32.06 28.03 15.73
N THR A 1083 -31.63 29.03 14.94
CA THR A 1083 -30.22 29.18 14.60
C THR A 1083 -29.33 29.26 15.86
N SER A 1084 -29.82 29.83 16.96
CA SER A 1084 -29.07 29.87 18.22
C SER A 1084 -28.86 28.49 18.85
N ALA A 1085 -29.84 27.58 18.74
CA ALA A 1085 -29.71 26.21 19.24
C ALA A 1085 -28.65 25.42 18.43
N TRP A 1086 -28.56 25.67 17.12
CA TRP A 1086 -27.49 25.12 16.30
C TRP A 1086 -26.13 25.70 16.71
N ARG A 1087 -26.03 27.03 16.90
CA ARG A 1087 -24.77 27.70 17.26
C ARG A 1087 -24.18 27.30 18.61
N GLN A 1088 -24.97 26.75 19.52
CA GLN A 1088 -24.50 26.34 20.85
C GLN A 1088 -23.25 25.44 20.79
N TRP A 1089 -23.17 24.56 19.78
CA TRP A 1089 -22.08 23.61 19.61
C TRP A 1089 -21.24 23.90 18.35
N ASP A 1090 -21.33 25.12 17.82
CA ASP A 1090 -20.66 25.52 16.58
C ASP A 1090 -19.24 26.03 16.90
N PRO A 1091 -18.17 25.43 16.32
CA PRO A 1091 -16.79 25.84 16.60
C PRO A 1091 -16.48 27.29 16.22
N SER A 1092 -17.24 27.87 15.27
CA SER A 1092 -17.04 29.25 14.84
C SER A 1092 -17.32 30.29 15.92
N GLU A 1093 -18.12 29.95 16.93
CA GLU A 1093 -18.38 30.81 18.10
C GLU A 1093 -17.13 30.91 19.02
N HIS A 1094 -16.12 30.04 18.82
CA HIS A 1094 -14.93 29.94 19.65
C HIS A 1094 -13.61 30.26 18.91
N PHE A 1095 -13.68 30.79 17.68
CA PHE A 1095 -12.47 31.19 16.92
C PHE A 1095 -11.56 32.15 17.68
N ALA A 1096 -12.11 32.96 18.59
CA ALA A 1096 -11.35 33.88 19.44
C ALA A 1096 -10.34 33.16 20.38
N ASN A 1097 -10.54 31.88 20.66
CA ASN A 1097 -9.72 31.09 21.59
C ASN A 1097 -8.66 30.24 20.90
N TRP A 1098 -8.75 30.09 19.57
CA TRP A 1098 -7.87 29.22 18.80
C TRP A 1098 -6.41 29.65 18.95
N SER A 1099 -5.55 28.69 19.31
CA SER A 1099 -4.16 28.97 19.71
C SER A 1099 -3.19 27.79 19.64
N THR A 1100 -3.68 26.57 19.40
CA THR A 1100 -2.88 25.35 19.29
C THR A 1100 -2.49 25.13 17.84
N PRO A 1101 -1.24 24.74 17.52
CA PRO A 1101 -0.88 24.42 16.14
C PRO A 1101 -1.80 23.36 15.53
N GLN A 1102 -2.28 23.59 14.31
CA GLN A 1102 -3.23 22.69 13.66
C GLN A 1102 -2.96 22.46 12.16
N LEU A 1103 -2.85 21.19 11.78
CA LEU A 1103 -2.88 20.75 10.38
C LEU A 1103 -4.33 20.56 9.95
N VAL A 1104 -4.69 21.17 8.82
CA VAL A 1104 -6.02 21.06 8.21
C VAL A 1104 -5.91 20.27 6.90
N ILE A 1105 -6.77 19.28 6.72
CA ILE A 1105 -6.79 18.43 5.53
C ILE A 1105 -8.21 18.44 4.97
N HIS A 1106 -8.39 18.82 3.70
CA HIS A 1106 -9.70 18.81 3.04
C HIS A 1106 -9.62 18.59 1.53
N SER A 1107 -10.44 17.70 0.97
CA SER A 1107 -10.42 17.35 -0.47
C SER A 1107 -11.53 18.03 -1.28
N SER A 1108 -11.31 18.22 -2.60
CA SER A 1108 -12.24 18.98 -3.47
C SER A 1108 -13.50 18.23 -3.87
N LYS A 1109 -13.50 16.89 -3.87
CA LYS A 1109 -14.72 16.10 -4.14
C LYS A 1109 -15.42 15.65 -2.87
N ASP A 1110 -15.07 16.21 -1.72
CA ASP A 1110 -15.86 16.02 -0.52
C ASP A 1110 -17.15 16.86 -0.63
N TYR A 1111 -18.26 16.19 -0.94
CA TYR A 1111 -19.59 16.80 -0.94
C TYR A 1111 -20.32 16.59 0.37
N ARG A 1112 -19.87 15.62 1.19
CA ARG A 1112 -20.40 15.38 2.52
C ARG A 1112 -20.14 16.59 3.41
N LEU A 1113 -18.90 17.10 3.41
CA LEU A 1113 -18.50 18.37 4.00
C LEU A 1113 -17.70 19.17 2.96
N THR A 1114 -18.19 20.34 2.60
CA THR A 1114 -17.56 21.09 1.49
C THR A 1114 -16.18 21.62 1.86
N ILE A 1115 -15.27 21.69 0.88
CA ILE A 1115 -13.92 22.27 1.02
C ILE A 1115 -13.87 23.67 1.66
N ALA A 1116 -14.98 24.42 1.61
CA ALA A 1116 -15.10 25.71 2.29
C ALA A 1116 -14.85 25.60 3.80
N GLU A 1117 -15.19 24.48 4.44
CA GLU A 1117 -14.98 24.27 5.88
C GLU A 1117 -13.48 24.18 6.21
N GLY A 1118 -12.72 23.35 5.48
CA GLY A 1118 -11.27 23.26 5.65
C GLY A 1118 -10.55 24.58 5.36
N LEU A 1119 -10.94 25.28 4.28
CA LEU A 1119 -10.41 26.61 3.97
C LEU A 1119 -10.72 27.62 5.07
N THR A 1120 -11.93 27.56 5.66
CA THR A 1120 -12.32 28.43 6.77
C THR A 1120 -11.44 28.19 7.99
N ALA A 1121 -11.26 26.93 8.40
CA ALA A 1121 -10.38 26.58 9.52
C ALA A 1121 -8.96 27.10 9.31
N PHE A 1122 -8.37 26.83 8.14
CA PHE A 1122 -7.02 27.26 7.81
C PHE A 1122 -6.87 28.79 7.80
N ASN A 1123 -7.80 29.50 7.15
CA ASN A 1123 -7.76 30.96 7.06
C ASN A 1123 -7.89 31.62 8.43
N VAL A 1124 -8.73 31.09 9.32
CA VAL A 1124 -8.87 31.59 10.69
C VAL A 1124 -7.58 31.39 11.49
N LEU A 1125 -6.95 30.22 11.40
CA LEU A 1125 -5.68 29.93 12.08
C LEU A 1125 -4.57 30.88 11.60
N GLN A 1126 -4.41 31.00 10.29
CA GLN A 1126 -3.41 31.90 9.67
C GLN A 1126 -3.65 33.37 10.04
N ALA A 1127 -4.90 33.85 9.96
CA ALA A 1127 -5.23 35.23 10.32
C ALA A 1127 -4.98 35.55 11.80
N ARG A 1128 -5.02 34.55 12.68
CA ARG A 1128 -4.70 34.67 14.10
C ARG A 1128 -3.21 34.53 14.42
N GLY A 1129 -2.38 34.20 13.43
CA GLY A 1129 -0.96 33.90 13.64
C GLY A 1129 -0.73 32.57 14.37
N VAL A 1130 -1.69 31.65 14.30
CA VAL A 1130 -1.52 30.29 14.82
C VAL A 1130 -0.87 29.42 13.74
N GLU A 1131 0.21 28.74 14.10
CA GLU A 1131 0.93 27.88 13.17
C GLU A 1131 -0.01 26.80 12.61
N SER A 1132 -0.08 26.71 11.28
CA SER A 1132 -1.01 25.83 10.60
C SER A 1132 -0.55 25.51 9.18
N LYS A 1133 -0.99 24.36 8.67
CA LYS A 1133 -0.78 23.91 7.29
C LYS A 1133 -2.12 23.45 6.70
N PHE A 1134 -2.26 23.53 5.37
CA PHE A 1134 -3.43 23.03 4.64
C PHE A 1134 -3.00 22.04 3.57
N LEU A 1135 -3.49 20.79 3.67
CA LEU A 1135 -3.29 19.74 2.67
C LEU A 1135 -4.61 19.48 1.93
N THR A 1136 -4.57 19.50 0.60
CA THR A 1136 -5.77 19.29 -0.22
C THR A 1136 -5.48 18.36 -1.40
N PHE A 1137 -6.47 17.51 -1.70
CA PHE A 1137 -6.43 16.58 -2.83
C PHE A 1137 -7.58 16.92 -3.79
N PRO A 1138 -7.30 17.44 -5.00
CA PRO A 1138 -8.34 17.82 -5.96
C PRO A 1138 -9.17 16.64 -6.48
N ASP A 1139 -8.62 15.43 -6.41
CA ASP A 1139 -9.15 14.24 -7.04
C ASP A 1139 -9.70 13.18 -6.06
N GLU A 1140 -9.57 13.42 -4.76
CA GLU A 1140 -10.12 12.62 -3.65
C GLU A 1140 -11.45 13.17 -3.14
N ASN A 1141 -12.18 12.34 -2.39
CA ASN A 1141 -13.47 12.68 -1.78
C ASN A 1141 -13.33 12.91 -0.27
N HIS A 1142 -14.40 12.67 0.52
CA HIS A 1142 -14.38 12.69 2.00
C HIS A 1142 -13.35 11.72 2.63
N TRP A 1143 -12.68 10.93 1.79
CA TRP A 1143 -11.59 10.07 2.17
C TRP A 1143 -10.45 10.20 1.16
N VAL A 1144 -9.22 10.00 1.64
CA VAL A 1144 -8.04 9.85 0.79
C VAL A 1144 -7.85 8.37 0.50
N LEU A 1145 -8.21 7.93 -0.72
CA LEU A 1145 -8.31 6.52 -1.09
C LEU A 1145 -7.21 6.04 -2.04
N LYS A 1146 -6.67 6.92 -2.89
CA LYS A 1146 -5.61 6.51 -3.83
C LYS A 1146 -4.33 6.22 -3.04
N PRO A 1147 -3.61 5.12 -3.34
CA PRO A 1147 -2.42 4.74 -2.59
C PRO A 1147 -1.35 5.85 -2.50
N GLU A 1148 -1.08 6.55 -3.60
CA GLU A 1148 -0.11 7.66 -3.65
C GLU A 1148 -0.53 8.85 -2.79
N ASN A 1149 -1.77 9.32 -2.97
CA ASN A 1149 -2.33 10.40 -2.16
C ASN A 1149 -2.35 10.03 -0.68
N SER A 1150 -2.66 8.77 -0.36
CA SER A 1150 -2.66 8.27 1.01
C SER A 1150 -1.26 8.23 1.62
N LEU A 1151 -0.24 7.90 0.84
CA LEU A 1151 1.15 7.98 1.29
C LEU A 1151 1.54 9.43 1.63
N VAL A 1152 1.22 10.39 0.76
CA VAL A 1152 1.44 11.83 1.01
C VAL A 1152 0.69 12.29 2.26
N TRP A 1153 -0.57 11.90 2.41
CA TRP A 1153 -1.36 12.21 3.61
C TRP A 1153 -0.64 11.77 4.88
N HIS A 1154 -0.11 10.55 4.91
CA HIS A 1154 0.62 10.05 6.08
C HIS A 1154 1.96 10.76 6.30
N LYS A 1155 2.73 11.03 5.23
CA LYS A 1155 3.98 11.80 5.33
C LYS A 1155 3.75 13.14 6.04
N VAL A 1156 2.76 13.89 5.56
CA VAL A 1156 2.42 15.22 6.11
C VAL A 1156 1.91 15.12 7.55
N VAL A 1157 0.99 14.19 7.84
CA VAL A 1157 0.43 14.02 9.18
C VAL A 1157 1.49 13.61 10.19
N LEU A 1158 2.33 12.62 9.87
CA LEU A 1158 3.35 12.11 10.78
C LEU A 1158 4.46 13.14 11.00
N ASN A 1159 4.95 13.81 9.95
CA ASN A 1159 5.92 14.89 10.10
C ASN A 1159 5.38 16.02 10.99
N TRP A 1160 4.10 16.39 10.80
CA TRP A 1160 3.44 17.40 11.61
C TRP A 1160 3.41 17.00 13.10
N ILE A 1161 2.84 15.84 13.45
CA ILE A 1161 2.72 15.46 14.85
C ILE A 1161 4.07 15.15 15.51
N ASN A 1162 5.01 14.54 14.78
CA ASN A 1162 6.33 14.18 15.31
C ASN A 1162 7.13 15.43 15.69
N HIS A 1163 7.06 16.49 14.87
CA HIS A 1163 7.69 17.76 15.18
C HIS A 1163 7.29 18.29 16.56
N TYR A 1164 5.99 18.30 16.87
CA TYR A 1164 5.47 18.82 18.14
C TYR A 1164 5.57 17.84 19.30
N ALA A 1165 5.58 16.53 19.03
CA ALA A 1165 5.79 15.49 20.04
C ALA A 1165 7.28 15.26 20.37
N GLY A 1166 8.20 15.94 19.68
CA GLY A 1166 9.65 15.77 19.87
C GLY A 1166 10.17 14.42 19.41
N LEU A 1167 9.52 13.84 18.40
CA LEU A 1167 9.97 12.63 17.70
C LEU A 1167 10.71 13.03 16.41
N PRO A 1168 11.59 12.15 15.87
CA PRO A 1168 12.21 12.40 14.58
C PRO A 1168 11.15 12.58 13.48
N PRO A 1169 11.41 13.41 12.45
CA PRO A 1169 10.54 13.47 11.29
C PRO A 1169 10.42 12.07 10.67
N TYR A 1170 9.24 11.78 10.14
CA TYR A 1170 9.00 10.52 9.44
C TYR A 1170 9.67 10.51 8.07
N ALA A 1171 9.49 11.61 7.32
CA ALA A 1171 10.02 11.86 5.99
C ALA A 1171 10.99 13.06 6.08
N GLU A 1172 12.23 12.87 5.64
CA GLU A 1172 13.26 13.93 5.59
C GLU A 1172 13.28 14.66 4.24
N GLU A 1173 12.51 14.18 3.25
CA GLU A 1173 12.35 14.84 1.96
C GLU A 1173 11.81 16.26 2.16
N ASP A 1174 12.29 17.21 1.34
CA ASP A 1174 11.76 18.57 1.35
C ASP A 1174 10.28 18.53 0.97
N GLU A 1175 9.40 19.05 1.84
CA GLU A 1175 7.96 19.10 1.63
C GLU A 1175 7.55 19.91 0.38
N ASN A 1176 8.48 20.65 -0.24
CA ASN A 1176 8.28 21.35 -1.51
C ASN A 1176 8.83 20.61 -2.73
N SER A 1177 9.50 19.48 -2.54
CA SER A 1177 10.08 18.69 -3.63
C SER A 1177 9.06 17.78 -4.29
N ASP A 1178 9.22 17.55 -5.60
CA ASP A 1178 8.42 16.57 -6.34
C ASP A 1178 8.56 15.17 -5.74
N GLU A 1179 9.73 14.83 -5.19
CA GLU A 1179 10.00 13.54 -4.54
C GLU A 1179 9.11 13.31 -3.31
N PHE A 1180 8.88 14.34 -2.49
CA PHE A 1180 7.97 14.25 -1.35
C PHE A 1180 6.55 13.82 -1.79
N PHE A 1181 6.10 14.35 -2.92
CA PHE A 1181 4.79 14.07 -3.52
C PHE A 1181 4.76 12.82 -4.44
N GLY A 1182 5.88 12.11 -4.60
CA GLY A 1182 5.93 10.85 -5.36
C GLY A 1182 6.41 10.96 -6.82
N GLY A 1183 7.04 12.07 -7.20
CA GLY A 1183 7.68 12.27 -8.51
C GLY A 1183 6.74 12.64 -9.66
N LEU A 1184 7.31 12.98 -10.82
CA LEU A 1184 6.57 13.33 -12.04
C LEU A 1184 6.01 12.06 -12.72
N ARG A 1185 4.73 12.09 -13.12
CA ARG A 1185 4.19 11.12 -14.09
C ARG A 1185 4.91 11.28 -15.42
N GLU A 1186 5.56 10.22 -15.90
CA GLU A 1186 5.96 10.17 -17.31
C GLU A 1186 4.69 10.23 -18.19
N SER A 1187 4.57 11.30 -18.98
CA SER A 1187 3.54 11.56 -20.00
C SER A 1187 2.12 11.87 -19.53
N GLU A 1188 1.89 13.09 -19.06
CA GLU A 1188 0.76 13.87 -19.56
C GLU A 1188 1.35 15.10 -20.27
N GLU A 1189 1.16 15.19 -21.59
CA GLU A 1189 1.47 16.39 -22.35
C GLU A 1189 0.82 17.58 -21.64
N ILE A 1190 1.66 18.51 -21.17
CA ILE A 1190 1.21 19.85 -20.83
C ILE A 1190 0.72 20.44 -22.15
N VAL A 1191 -0.59 20.35 -22.40
CA VAL A 1191 -1.22 21.16 -23.43
C VAL A 1191 -1.25 22.58 -22.88
N GLU A 1192 -0.15 23.31 -23.06
CA GLU A 1192 -0.17 24.76 -23.01
C GLU A 1192 -1.19 25.20 -24.06
N MET A 1193 -2.33 25.74 -23.62
CA MET A 1193 -3.19 26.51 -24.50
C MET A 1193 -2.40 27.75 -24.94
N GLU A 1194 -1.81 27.69 -26.14
CA GLU A 1194 -1.28 28.86 -26.82
C GLU A 1194 -2.35 29.95 -26.87
N GLY A 1195 -2.04 31.09 -26.26
CA GLY A 1195 -2.87 32.27 -26.30
C GLY A 1195 -3.02 32.78 -27.73
N SER A 1196 -4.24 32.76 -28.23
CA SER A 1196 -4.61 33.50 -29.44
C SER A 1196 -5.70 34.52 -29.12
N GLY A 1197 -5.37 35.79 -29.31
CA GLY A 1197 -6.35 36.80 -29.70
C GLY A 1197 -6.54 37.98 -28.77
N MET A 1198 -5.70 39.01 -28.97
CA MET A 1198 -6.19 40.39 -28.94
C MET A 1198 -7.53 40.47 -29.69
N VAL A 1199 -8.54 41.18 -29.16
CA VAL A 1199 -9.23 42.28 -29.86
C VAL A 1199 -9.89 43.18 -28.81
N SER A 1200 -9.62 44.47 -28.98
CA SER A 1200 -10.22 45.66 -28.37
C SER A 1200 -11.75 45.76 -28.52
N THR A 1201 -12.46 46.11 -27.43
CA THR A 1201 -13.24 47.34 -27.18
C THR A 1201 -14.24 47.08 -26.06
#